data_AF-A0A971JLT3-F1
#
_entry.id   AF-A0A971JLT3-F1
#
_cell.length_a   1.000
_cell.length_b   1.000
_cell.length_c   1.000
_cell.angle_alpha   90.00
_cell.angle_beta   90.00
_cell.angle_gamma   90.00
#
_symmetry.space_group_name_H-M   'P 1'
#
loop_
_entity.id
_entity.type
_entity.pdbx_description
1 polymer ?
#
loop_
_entity_poly.entity_id
_entity_poly.type
_entity_poly.pdbx_seq_one_letter_code
_entity_poly.pdbx_strand_id
1 'polypeptide(L)'
;MSTQKGRVGWMHLILLPGVFMIATIFTGCPEDTTPPGIVTNFSAAAGDAQVVLTWNNPADEDLAGVAVVRKTITPPTSHTDGTAVYNGLGTTHTDATAANGTEYFYAAFAYDSAGNYAAGAQANATPTIATAVESILGEYETLHTLILNDPDDVLEEDDELELEARLLEAELLYRGGDPCGSAEVLEGKFLEKAQNVRLGAAVGFAEELYNMGRMLRYDMLGSIPVKSVCPGAERLGLVAEAEVGEETTKMLGALGLFGEPMVQTIALGDGSVREVFTQVHIPGAEAIGGEPGKPGIPILRRLIAAPRGADVEVLLTKAEPEIAEEIFLNLYPCQEQPVDARPDPSIFEDKPFALDSSTYNSDNAYPPSPITVNYLGDARDMEYYLVEVATGQYYPQSNRLVLFDNVNFDVEFSGGSGAFLTEAMLSPFESSSPAFTKAVLNKNAIEYFVEGRIKPVLLGEEFMILTHPDFNDAAIALRDWKRSKGIWTNVYQCGTGSGITGRTTKEEIDTFIHDHYYAMAIRPSYILLLGDAEFIAPFYQNSIGTDWPYAILGAVGTDTIPDFAVGRIPVDTLEQANTVINKIIAYEDTPPFNTTFYSHASLASQFQCCRDGASYGTDQRTFIEVSEFARNVMVSAGKTVDRLYMETGTSTPTRYYDGSLLPTAIGASSGFAWNADSDDITNAWNEGRFLIMHRDHGWEEGWSHPEYELPEIDDLTNGTLQPVVFSVNCASGFWDNETAGGAYGTTVGNVYFCEKLLRKANGGAVGILGDTRNSPSWANSTLTQGFYDAIWPNAIGSFGAATAQRRLGDILNHGKLYLMSKVGTSVMGATIANSDAVNELYLWHCIGDPTLEIWTSNPNIFILPGVLKYRYLGLILAEQQEFATGINLEYAQEGAIITVYEEPFLRKIQTPIGRGVVKNGVAFVDFLEEVSTSAPLVFIANAENAEAKILTAEKIN
;
A
#
# COMPACT_ATOMS: atom_id res chain seq x y z
N MET A 1 -13.39 69.52 10.81
CA MET A 1 -14.43 70.56 10.86
C MET A 1 -15.66 69.98 11.54
N SER A 2 -16.11 70.64 12.61
CA SER A 2 -17.46 70.64 13.23
C SER A 2 -18.18 69.30 13.46
N THR A 3 -18.24 68.71 14.67
CA THR A 3 -19.15 68.98 15.82
C THR A 3 -20.65 69.19 15.56
N GLN A 4 -21.42 68.50 16.42
CA GLN A 4 -22.74 68.84 17.02
C GLN A 4 -23.97 68.64 16.11
N LYS A 5 -25.19 68.35 16.58
CA LYS A 5 -25.94 68.21 17.86
C LYS A 5 -27.28 67.54 17.43
N GLY A 6 -28.12 66.86 18.21
CA GLY A 6 -28.61 67.14 19.56
C GLY A 6 -30.07 66.67 19.70
N ARG A 7 -30.38 66.10 20.87
CA ARG A 7 -31.65 66.09 21.64
C ARG A 7 -32.99 66.35 20.95
N VAL A 8 -33.92 65.41 21.15
CA VAL A 8 -35.37 65.63 21.21
C VAL A 8 -35.84 65.38 22.64
N GLY A 9 -36.73 66.23 23.13
CA GLY A 9 -37.56 65.99 24.30
C GLY A 9 -39.02 66.33 23.98
N TRP A 10 -39.84 66.29 25.03
CA TRP A 10 -41.21 66.80 25.18
C TRP A 10 -42.32 65.75 25.15
N MET A 11 -42.66 65.29 26.36
CA MET A 11 -43.89 64.60 26.72
C MET A 11 -44.89 65.65 27.24
N HIS A 12 -46.12 65.63 26.73
CA HIS A 12 -47.20 66.53 27.15
C HIS A 12 -47.93 65.99 28.38
N LEU A 13 -48.21 66.92 29.29
CA LEU A 13 -48.99 66.78 30.52
C LEU A 13 -50.48 67.02 30.22
N ILE A 14 -51.38 66.20 30.76
CA ILE A 14 -52.79 66.56 30.96
C ILE A 14 -53.14 66.28 32.43
N LEU A 15 -53.58 67.34 33.11
CA LEU A 15 -54.12 67.38 34.47
C LEU A 15 -55.61 67.01 34.48
N LEU A 16 -56.08 66.42 35.59
CA LEU A 16 -57.25 66.89 36.35
C LEU A 16 -57.22 66.28 37.78
N PRO A 17 -57.86 66.92 38.79
CA PRO A 17 -57.41 66.88 40.18
C PRO A 17 -58.37 66.20 41.17
N GLY A 18 -57.77 65.70 42.25
CA GLY A 18 -58.26 65.86 43.62
C GLY A 18 -59.22 64.80 44.18
N VAL A 19 -58.73 64.01 45.14
CA VAL A 19 -59.44 63.71 46.41
C VAL A 19 -58.39 63.54 47.53
N PHE A 20 -58.79 64.02 48.70
CA PHE A 20 -58.07 64.23 49.96
C PHE A 20 -57.30 63.04 50.56
N MET A 21 -56.23 63.40 51.27
CA MET A 21 -55.49 62.63 52.28
C MET A 21 -56.39 61.88 53.26
N ILE A 22 -56.02 60.62 53.55
CA ILE A 22 -56.07 60.07 54.90
C ILE A 22 -54.63 59.68 55.27
N ALA A 23 -54.15 60.28 56.36
CA ALA A 23 -52.88 59.97 56.98
C ALA A 23 -52.97 58.63 57.70
N THR A 24 -51.99 57.75 57.47
CA THR A 24 -51.65 56.68 58.40
C THR A 24 -50.14 56.68 58.61
N ILE A 25 -49.78 56.77 59.87
CA ILE A 25 -48.42 56.86 60.42
C ILE A 25 -47.71 55.51 60.29
N PHE A 26 -46.41 55.57 59.99
CA PHE A 26 -45.44 54.47 60.01
C PHE A 26 -45.48 53.65 61.31
N THR A 27 -45.51 52.33 61.16
CA THR A 27 -44.97 51.36 62.13
C THR A 27 -44.23 50.29 61.34
N GLY A 28 -42.96 50.05 61.69
CA GLY A 28 -41.95 49.37 60.88
C GLY A 28 -42.33 47.99 60.33
N CYS A 29 -41.90 47.73 59.09
CA CYS A 29 -41.83 46.40 58.52
C CYS A 29 -40.74 45.62 59.29
N PRO A 30 -40.95 44.33 59.63
CA PRO A 30 -39.87 43.50 60.16
C PRO A 30 -38.68 43.47 59.18
N GLU A 31 -37.44 43.48 59.71
CA GLU A 31 -36.25 43.17 58.91
C GLU A 31 -36.47 41.81 58.27
N ASP A 32 -36.26 41.75 56.95
CA ASP A 32 -36.34 40.52 56.19
C ASP A 32 -35.14 39.63 56.53
N THR A 33 -35.41 38.41 56.98
CA THR A 33 -34.41 37.42 57.38
C THR A 33 -34.50 36.14 56.55
N THR A 34 -35.31 36.12 55.47
CA THR A 34 -35.54 34.91 54.68
C THR A 34 -34.72 34.98 53.39
N PRO A 35 -33.73 34.10 53.18
CA PRO A 35 -32.97 34.11 51.93
C PRO A 35 -33.82 33.67 50.74
N PRO A 36 -33.47 34.10 49.52
CA PRO A 36 -34.11 33.63 48.28
C PRO A 36 -33.85 32.14 48.04
N GLY A 37 -34.52 31.54 47.07
CA GLY A 37 -34.28 30.16 46.65
C GLY A 37 -32.83 29.87 46.23
N ILE A 38 -32.42 28.61 46.27
CA ILE A 38 -31.08 28.21 45.80
C ILE A 38 -30.97 28.40 44.28
N VAL A 39 -29.75 28.66 43.82
CA VAL A 39 -29.40 28.61 42.40
C VAL A 39 -29.61 27.18 41.87
N THR A 40 -30.17 27.03 40.67
CA THR A 40 -30.37 25.72 40.02
C THR A 40 -29.60 25.63 38.70
N ASN A 41 -29.34 24.40 38.23
CA ASN A 41 -28.56 24.12 37.01
C ASN A 41 -27.19 24.83 36.97
N PHE A 42 -26.50 24.89 38.11
CA PHE A 42 -25.17 25.47 38.16
C PHE A 42 -24.17 24.50 37.51
N SER A 43 -23.52 24.94 36.43
CA SER A 43 -22.49 24.17 35.74
C SER A 43 -21.26 25.02 35.45
N ALA A 44 -20.11 24.34 35.38
CA ALA A 44 -18.83 24.91 35.01
C ALA A 44 -18.30 24.18 33.78
N ALA A 45 -18.05 24.91 32.69
CA ALA A 45 -17.47 24.39 31.47
C ALA A 45 -16.07 24.99 31.27
N ALA A 46 -15.06 24.13 31.15
CA ALA A 46 -13.68 24.52 30.91
C ALA A 46 -13.48 25.12 29.50
N GLY A 47 -12.53 26.05 29.37
CA GLY A 47 -12.01 26.56 28.11
C GLY A 47 -10.59 27.12 28.27
N ASP A 48 -10.01 27.70 27.23
CA ASP A 48 -8.64 28.23 27.28
C ASP A 48 -8.50 29.43 28.22
N ALA A 49 -7.77 29.22 29.32
CA ALA A 49 -7.54 30.15 30.41
C ALA A 49 -8.84 30.75 30.98
N GLN A 50 -9.92 29.96 30.94
CA GLN A 50 -11.22 30.41 31.42
C GLN A 50 -12.14 29.27 31.85
N VAL A 51 -13.09 29.58 32.73
CA VAL A 51 -14.25 28.73 33.00
C VAL A 51 -15.53 29.50 32.69
N VAL A 52 -16.40 28.92 31.86
CA VAL A 52 -17.74 29.44 31.61
C VAL A 52 -18.70 28.83 32.62
N LEU A 53 -19.27 29.69 33.45
CA LEU A 53 -20.25 29.35 34.47
C LEU A 53 -21.64 29.71 33.98
N THR A 54 -22.61 28.83 34.20
CA THR A 54 -24.02 29.05 33.85
C THR A 54 -24.91 28.57 34.98
N TRP A 55 -26.03 29.25 35.20
CA TRP A 55 -27.02 28.89 36.20
C TRP A 55 -28.39 29.53 35.95
N ASN A 56 -29.39 29.08 36.71
CA ASN A 56 -30.70 29.69 36.79
C ASN A 56 -30.88 30.39 38.15
N ASN A 57 -31.26 31.67 38.09
CA ASN A 57 -31.64 32.43 39.28
C ASN A 57 -32.96 31.91 39.85
N PRO A 58 -33.17 31.99 41.18
CA PRO A 58 -34.45 31.69 41.79
C PRO A 58 -35.49 32.78 41.40
N ALA A 59 -36.78 32.43 41.48
CA ALA A 59 -37.87 33.30 41.02
C ALA A 59 -38.39 34.29 42.09
N ASP A 60 -37.75 34.33 43.26
CA ASP A 60 -38.12 35.18 44.39
C ASP A 60 -38.10 36.67 44.02
N GLU A 61 -39.15 37.40 44.43
CA GLU A 61 -39.36 38.82 44.04
C GLU A 61 -38.31 39.78 44.62
N ASP A 62 -37.63 39.36 45.70
CA ASP A 62 -36.65 40.12 46.46
C ASP A 62 -35.19 39.78 46.11
N LEU A 63 -34.95 38.87 45.15
CA LEU A 63 -33.62 38.51 44.68
C LEU A 63 -32.84 39.76 44.26
N ALA A 64 -31.75 40.04 44.96
CA ALA A 64 -30.84 41.13 44.64
C ALA A 64 -29.65 40.68 43.78
N GLY A 65 -29.24 39.42 43.87
CA GLY A 65 -28.19 38.87 43.01
C GLY A 65 -27.73 37.46 43.37
N VAL A 66 -26.71 36.99 42.65
CA VAL A 66 -25.96 35.76 42.91
C VAL A 66 -24.49 36.12 43.09
N ALA A 67 -23.91 35.67 44.18
CA ALA A 67 -22.47 35.73 44.44
C ALA A 67 -21.83 34.38 44.09
N VAL A 68 -20.86 34.38 43.20
CA VAL A 68 -20.07 33.19 42.86
C VAL A 68 -18.67 33.35 43.40
N VAL A 69 -18.20 32.36 44.14
CA VAL A 69 -16.83 32.28 44.68
C VAL A 69 -16.13 31.02 44.18
N ARG A 70 -14.80 31.07 44.11
CA ARG A 70 -13.95 29.93 43.71
C ARG A 70 -12.84 29.61 44.70
N LYS A 71 -12.40 28.36 44.70
CA LYS A 71 -11.23 27.80 45.41
C LYS A 71 -10.53 26.75 44.53
N THR A 72 -9.31 26.37 44.88
CA THR A 72 -8.47 25.42 44.10
C THR A 72 -8.19 24.12 44.83
N ILE A 73 -8.85 23.86 45.97
CA ILE A 73 -8.57 22.66 46.80
C ILE A 73 -9.88 21.99 47.27
N THR A 74 -10.89 22.77 47.65
CA THR A 74 -12.18 22.26 48.13
C THR A 74 -13.32 23.17 47.68
N PRO A 75 -14.56 22.65 47.54
CA PRO A 75 -15.72 23.48 47.28
C PRO A 75 -15.91 24.60 48.32
N PRO A 76 -16.18 25.85 47.89
CA PRO A 76 -16.54 26.93 48.80
C PRO A 76 -17.77 26.59 49.66
N THR A 77 -17.68 26.87 50.95
CA THR A 77 -18.74 26.57 51.93
C THR A 77 -19.62 27.78 52.27
N SER A 78 -19.21 28.99 51.89
CA SER A 78 -19.98 30.24 52.05
C SER A 78 -19.60 31.28 50.99
N HIS A 79 -20.42 32.32 50.82
CA HIS A 79 -20.16 33.42 49.87
C HIS A 79 -18.90 34.26 50.18
N THR A 80 -18.25 34.04 51.32
CA THR A 80 -16.97 34.66 51.70
C THR A 80 -15.80 33.67 51.75
N ASP A 81 -16.04 32.38 51.50
CA ASP A 81 -15.02 31.32 51.54
C ASP A 81 -14.40 31.13 50.16
N GLY A 82 -13.45 32.00 49.80
CA GLY A 82 -12.72 31.92 48.54
C GLY A 82 -12.61 33.25 47.82
N THR A 83 -12.21 33.22 46.56
CA THR A 83 -12.09 34.40 45.71
C THR A 83 -13.42 34.67 45.03
N ALA A 84 -13.96 35.89 45.17
CA ALA A 84 -15.17 36.30 44.47
C ALA A 84 -14.91 36.40 42.96
N VAL A 85 -15.73 35.71 42.17
CA VAL A 85 -15.65 35.61 40.72
C VAL A 85 -16.75 36.45 40.06
N TYR A 86 -17.97 36.38 40.62
CA TYR A 86 -19.12 37.09 40.10
C TYR A 86 -20.01 37.62 41.23
N ASN A 87 -20.63 38.79 41.02
CA ASN A 87 -21.68 39.30 41.90
C ASN A 87 -22.67 40.14 41.07
N GLY A 88 -23.92 39.66 40.94
CA GLY A 88 -24.99 40.37 40.23
C GLY A 88 -26.17 39.49 39.83
N LEU A 89 -27.09 40.01 39.00
CA LEU A 89 -28.33 39.32 38.57
C LEU A 89 -28.19 38.49 37.29
N GLY A 90 -27.00 38.35 36.74
CA GLY A 90 -26.74 37.53 35.57
C GLY A 90 -26.97 36.05 35.86
N THR A 91 -27.04 35.28 34.78
CA THR A 91 -27.23 33.82 34.78
C THR A 91 -26.06 33.09 34.12
N THR A 92 -25.02 33.83 33.76
CA THR A 92 -23.78 33.31 33.21
C THR A 92 -22.63 34.26 33.52
N HIS A 93 -21.44 33.70 33.70
CA HIS A 93 -20.23 34.45 33.87
C HIS A 93 -19.03 33.66 33.35
N THR A 94 -18.07 34.35 32.73
CA THR A 94 -16.80 33.76 32.33
C THR A 94 -15.72 34.19 33.32
N ASP A 95 -15.23 33.23 34.09
CA ASP A 95 -14.02 33.41 34.91
C ASP A 95 -12.79 33.37 34.00
N ALA A 96 -12.48 34.51 33.37
CA ALA A 96 -11.32 34.68 32.50
C ALA A 96 -9.98 34.80 33.27
N THR A 97 -9.98 34.48 34.57
CA THR A 97 -8.79 34.49 35.42
C THR A 97 -8.44 33.09 35.91
N ALA A 98 -9.09 32.06 35.38
CA ALA A 98 -8.81 30.67 35.66
C ALA A 98 -7.59 30.24 34.84
N ALA A 99 -6.55 29.75 35.51
CA ALA A 99 -5.35 29.27 34.83
C ALA A 99 -5.58 27.85 34.29
N ASN A 100 -5.03 27.56 33.11
CA ASN A 100 -4.99 26.20 32.57
C ASN A 100 -4.27 25.26 33.55
N GLY A 101 -4.73 24.01 33.62
CA GLY A 101 -4.15 22.97 34.49
C GLY A 101 -4.46 23.11 35.98
N THR A 102 -5.24 24.11 36.41
CA THR A 102 -5.68 24.25 37.81
C THR A 102 -7.15 23.86 37.94
N GLU A 103 -7.47 22.86 38.78
CA GLU A 103 -8.87 22.56 39.09
C GLU A 103 -9.46 23.68 39.96
N TYR A 104 -10.61 24.21 39.53
CA TYR A 104 -11.35 25.22 40.27
C TYR A 104 -12.68 24.66 40.74
N PHE A 105 -12.93 24.76 42.04
CA PHE A 105 -14.22 24.50 42.65
C PHE A 105 -14.98 25.82 42.80
N TYR A 106 -16.19 25.88 42.24
CA TYR A 106 -17.07 27.03 42.30
C TYR A 106 -18.28 26.76 43.19
N ALA A 107 -18.78 27.80 43.85
CA ALA A 107 -20.11 27.77 44.45
C ALA A 107 -20.86 29.09 44.22
N ALA A 108 -22.16 28.98 43.89
CA ALA A 108 -23.06 30.09 43.62
C ALA A 108 -24.11 30.25 44.72
N PHE A 109 -24.19 31.44 45.32
CA PHE A 109 -25.07 31.79 46.44
C PHE A 109 -26.02 32.93 46.04
N ALA A 110 -27.33 32.66 45.96
CA ALA A 110 -28.34 33.71 45.75
C ALA A 110 -28.53 34.56 47.00
N TYR A 111 -28.79 35.87 46.85
CA TYR A 111 -29.01 36.79 47.97
C TYR A 111 -30.05 37.89 47.66
N ASP A 112 -30.71 38.38 48.71
CA ASP A 112 -31.74 39.43 48.64
C ASP A 112 -31.21 40.84 48.97
N SER A 113 -32.08 41.86 48.90
CA SER A 113 -31.73 43.26 49.21
C SER A 113 -31.50 43.53 50.70
N ALA A 114 -31.88 42.60 51.58
CA ALA A 114 -31.68 42.66 53.03
C ALA A 114 -30.35 42.00 53.48
N GLY A 115 -29.68 41.26 52.57
CA GLY A 115 -28.39 40.63 52.80
C GLY A 115 -28.47 39.18 53.26
N ASN A 116 -29.61 38.50 53.10
CA ASN A 116 -29.71 37.06 53.39
C ASN A 116 -29.21 36.24 52.19
N TYR A 117 -28.45 35.16 52.45
CA TYR A 117 -27.87 34.28 51.42
C TYR A 117 -28.44 32.86 51.50
N ALA A 118 -28.75 32.28 50.34
CA ALA A 118 -29.14 30.88 50.18
C ALA A 118 -27.94 29.92 50.33
N ALA A 119 -28.20 28.62 50.40
CA ALA A 119 -27.15 27.59 50.32
C ALA A 119 -26.50 27.58 48.93
N GLY A 120 -25.20 27.25 48.86
CA GLY A 120 -24.42 27.28 47.63
C GLY A 120 -24.65 26.06 46.73
N ALA A 121 -24.93 26.30 45.44
CA ALA A 121 -24.85 25.26 44.40
C ALA A 121 -23.40 25.13 43.93
N GLN A 122 -22.88 23.90 43.75
CA GLN A 122 -21.45 23.64 43.49
C GLN A 122 -21.21 23.03 42.10
N ALA A 123 -20.07 23.37 41.49
CA ALA A 123 -19.57 22.78 40.24
C ALA A 123 -18.03 22.93 40.22
N ASN A 124 -17.32 22.08 39.47
CA ASN A 124 -15.87 22.19 39.25
C ASN A 124 -15.54 22.12 37.75
N ALA A 125 -14.38 22.69 37.40
CA ALA A 125 -13.80 22.58 36.06
C ALA A 125 -12.30 22.84 36.12
N THR A 126 -11.56 22.21 35.21
CA THR A 126 -10.12 22.43 35.02
C THR A 126 -9.91 23.00 33.60
N PRO A 127 -9.64 24.32 33.46
CA PRO A 127 -9.30 24.92 32.17
C PRO A 127 -8.12 24.22 31.51
N THR A 128 -8.13 24.13 30.18
CA THR A 128 -7.05 23.58 29.36
C THR A 128 -6.81 24.50 28.17
N ILE A 129 -5.57 24.52 27.65
CA ILE A 129 -5.28 25.24 26.41
C ILE A 129 -6.10 24.63 25.26
N ALA A 130 -6.51 25.44 24.28
CA ALA A 130 -7.31 24.99 23.13
C ALA A 130 -6.64 23.89 22.26
N THR A 131 -5.40 23.52 22.56
CA THR A 131 -4.59 22.51 21.87
C THR A 131 -4.50 21.16 22.59
N ALA A 132 -5.03 21.00 23.81
CA ALA A 132 -5.09 19.68 24.46
C ALA A 132 -6.22 18.85 23.83
N VAL A 133 -5.91 17.63 23.39
CA VAL A 133 -6.84 16.75 22.66
C VAL A 133 -7.51 15.79 23.64
N GLU A 134 -8.84 15.72 23.62
CA GLU A 134 -9.62 14.91 24.57
C GLU A 134 -9.27 13.41 24.52
N SER A 135 -8.92 12.88 23.34
CA SER A 135 -8.52 11.46 23.21
C SER A 135 -7.25 11.15 24.01
N ILE A 136 -6.26 12.05 23.99
CA ILE A 136 -5.01 11.91 24.74
C ILE A 136 -5.29 11.96 26.26
N LEU A 137 -6.24 12.80 26.70
CA LEU A 137 -6.66 12.83 28.11
C LEU A 137 -7.35 11.53 28.54
N GLY A 138 -8.11 10.89 27.64
CA GLY A 138 -8.70 9.58 27.89
C GLY A 138 -7.66 8.46 28.03
N GLU A 139 -6.53 8.56 27.33
CA GLU A 139 -5.41 7.63 27.48
C GLU A 139 -4.73 7.75 28.84
N TYR A 140 -4.56 8.98 29.39
CA TYR A 140 -4.14 9.18 30.78
C TYR A 140 -5.09 8.50 31.76
N GLU A 141 -6.41 8.72 31.61
CA GLU A 141 -7.43 8.10 32.49
C GLU A 141 -7.37 6.57 32.44
N THR A 142 -7.16 6.01 31.25
CA THR A 142 -7.03 4.56 31.06
C THR A 142 -5.80 4.03 31.79
N LEU A 143 -4.68 4.74 31.72
CA LEU A 143 -3.44 4.33 32.37
C LEU A 143 -3.50 4.48 33.90
N HIS A 144 -4.12 5.54 34.42
CA HIS A 144 -4.44 5.68 35.85
C HIS A 144 -5.32 4.52 36.35
N THR A 145 -6.37 4.20 35.58
CA THR A 145 -7.29 3.10 35.91
C THR A 145 -6.57 1.75 35.92
N LEU A 146 -5.61 1.55 35.00
CA LEU A 146 -4.83 0.32 34.93
C LEU A 146 -3.95 0.16 36.19
N ILE A 147 -3.26 1.22 36.60
CA ILE A 147 -2.38 1.21 37.78
C ILE A 147 -3.19 0.97 39.06
N LEU A 148 -4.28 1.72 39.28
CA LEU A 148 -5.10 1.63 40.50
C LEU A 148 -5.86 0.31 40.65
N ASN A 149 -6.22 -0.32 39.54
CA ASN A 149 -6.96 -1.58 39.60
C ASN A 149 -6.05 -2.79 39.75
N ASP A 150 -4.76 -2.66 39.39
CA ASP A 150 -3.76 -3.74 39.31
C ASP A 150 -4.42 -5.13 39.18
N PRO A 151 -4.99 -5.44 38.00
CA PRO A 151 -5.89 -6.57 37.83
C PRO A 151 -5.26 -7.93 38.20
N ASP A 152 -3.93 -7.99 38.19
CA ASP A 152 -3.16 -9.19 38.51
C ASP A 152 -2.65 -9.21 39.98
N ASP A 153 -2.83 -8.12 40.75
CA ASP A 153 -2.35 -7.93 42.14
C ASP A 153 -0.84 -8.23 42.25
N VAL A 154 -0.06 -7.63 41.34
CA VAL A 154 1.37 -7.89 41.13
C VAL A 154 2.29 -6.73 41.51
N LEU A 155 1.78 -5.52 41.69
CA LEU A 155 2.55 -4.36 42.13
C LEU A 155 2.63 -4.28 43.66
N GLU A 156 3.75 -3.74 44.16
CA GLU A 156 3.82 -3.30 45.56
C GLU A 156 3.12 -1.95 45.72
N GLU A 157 2.50 -1.69 46.88
CA GLU A 157 1.75 -0.44 47.16
C GLU A 157 2.61 0.82 46.94
N ASP A 158 3.91 0.77 47.27
CA ASP A 158 4.85 1.88 47.02
C ASP A 158 5.10 2.11 45.52
N ASP A 159 5.09 1.05 44.70
CA ASP A 159 5.28 1.13 43.25
C ASP A 159 4.06 1.74 42.56
N GLU A 160 2.85 1.34 42.98
CA GLU A 160 1.58 1.91 42.54
C GLU A 160 1.54 3.42 42.79
N LEU A 161 1.86 3.85 44.02
CA LEU A 161 1.88 5.27 44.41
C LEU A 161 2.91 6.09 43.60
N GLU A 162 4.09 5.52 43.33
CA GLU A 162 5.11 6.19 42.53
C GLU A 162 4.72 6.31 41.05
N LEU A 163 4.11 5.28 40.46
CA LEU A 163 3.63 5.30 39.07
C LEU A 163 2.51 6.32 38.90
N GLU A 164 1.52 6.30 39.80
CA GLU A 164 0.42 7.27 39.85
C GLU A 164 0.93 8.72 39.96
N ALA A 165 1.86 8.98 40.89
CA ALA A 165 2.40 10.32 41.10
C ALA A 165 3.12 10.86 39.85
N ARG A 166 3.87 10.02 39.14
CA ARG A 166 4.59 10.39 37.90
C ARG A 166 3.61 10.62 36.75
N LEU A 167 2.59 9.78 36.62
CA LEU A 167 1.58 9.92 35.58
C LEU A 167 0.76 11.20 35.78
N LEU A 168 0.36 11.49 37.02
CA LEU A 168 -0.34 12.71 37.39
C LEU A 168 0.51 13.96 37.11
N GLU A 169 1.82 13.91 37.37
CA GLU A 169 2.74 15.01 37.02
C GLU A 169 2.73 15.29 35.51
N ALA A 170 2.84 14.25 34.67
CA ALA A 170 2.78 14.40 33.21
C ALA A 170 1.42 14.96 32.76
N GLU A 171 0.32 14.42 33.28
CA GLU A 171 -1.03 14.88 32.94
C GLU A 171 -1.23 16.36 33.26
N LEU A 172 -0.75 16.82 34.43
CA LEU A 172 -0.82 18.23 34.83
C LEU A 172 -0.03 19.14 33.89
N LEU A 173 1.13 18.71 33.39
CA LEU A 173 1.91 19.45 32.39
C LEU A 173 1.17 19.53 31.05
N TYR A 174 0.60 18.41 30.59
CA TYR A 174 -0.16 18.38 29.34
C TYR A 174 -1.40 19.27 29.42
N ARG A 175 -2.18 19.18 30.49
CA ARG A 175 -3.33 20.06 30.78
C ARG A 175 -2.92 21.53 30.92
N GLY A 176 -1.70 21.78 31.41
CA GLY A 176 -1.07 23.09 31.50
C GLY A 176 -0.61 23.67 30.14
N GLY A 177 -0.71 22.90 29.05
CA GLY A 177 -0.30 23.31 27.71
C GLY A 177 1.18 23.10 27.42
N ASP A 178 1.84 22.23 28.18
CA ASP A 178 3.24 21.83 27.99
C ASP A 178 3.34 20.35 27.56
N PRO A 179 3.03 20.01 26.30
CA PRO A 179 3.15 18.65 25.80
C PRO A 179 4.60 18.16 25.77
N CYS A 180 5.58 19.06 25.60
CA CYS A 180 7.00 18.67 25.63
C CYS A 180 7.43 18.29 27.06
N GLY A 181 7.08 19.10 28.07
CA GLY A 181 7.35 18.79 29.47
C GLY A 181 6.62 17.54 29.94
N SER A 182 5.37 17.36 29.50
CA SER A 182 4.64 16.12 29.75
C SER A 182 5.33 14.89 29.15
N ALA A 183 5.77 14.98 27.89
CA ALA A 183 6.52 13.91 27.23
C ALA A 183 7.83 13.58 27.97
N GLU A 184 8.54 14.61 28.44
CA GLU A 184 9.78 14.45 29.22
C GLU A 184 9.53 13.70 30.54
N VAL A 185 8.40 13.97 31.21
CA VAL A 185 8.01 13.24 32.43
C VAL A 185 7.61 11.79 32.11
N LEU A 186 6.86 11.56 31.03
CA LEU A 186 6.50 10.21 30.62
C LEU A 186 7.75 9.39 30.33
N GLU A 187 8.65 9.91 29.49
CA GLU A 187 9.88 9.22 29.07
C GLU A 187 10.88 9.05 30.22
N GLY A 188 11.26 10.16 30.85
CA GLY A 188 12.34 10.20 31.84
C GLY A 188 11.94 9.80 33.26
N LYS A 189 10.65 9.61 33.55
CA LYS A 189 10.19 9.17 34.88
C LYS A 189 9.22 8.01 34.81
N PHE A 190 8.10 8.13 34.11
CA PHE A 190 7.04 7.11 34.16
C PHE A 190 7.50 5.79 33.52
N LEU A 191 8.00 5.83 32.28
CA LEU A 191 8.46 4.65 31.55
C LEU A 191 9.68 4.00 32.20
N GLU A 192 10.60 4.78 32.76
CA GLU A 192 11.72 4.26 33.56
C GLU A 192 11.21 3.48 34.78
N LYS A 193 10.19 3.99 35.49
CA LYS A 193 9.58 3.28 36.62
C LYS A 193 8.89 2.00 36.18
N ALA A 194 8.14 2.03 35.08
CA ALA A 194 7.50 0.84 34.51
C ALA A 194 8.53 -0.27 34.19
N GLN A 195 9.71 0.10 33.65
CA GLN A 195 10.81 -0.84 33.42
C GLN A 195 11.42 -1.39 34.71
N ASN A 196 11.54 -0.56 35.75
CA ASN A 196 12.12 -0.99 37.04
C ASN A 196 11.25 -2.02 37.78
N VAL A 197 9.92 -1.96 37.64
CA VAL A 197 8.99 -2.91 38.28
C VAL A 197 8.81 -4.21 37.48
N ARG A 198 9.47 -4.34 36.31
CA ARG A 198 9.40 -5.51 35.43
C ARG A 198 10.17 -6.72 35.98
N LEU A 199 9.68 -7.31 37.08
CA LEU A 199 10.30 -8.42 37.80
C LEU A 199 9.27 -9.48 38.20
N GLY A 200 9.67 -10.76 38.21
CA GLY A 200 8.86 -11.84 38.73
C GLY A 200 7.48 -11.95 38.05
N ALA A 201 6.40 -11.92 38.85
CA ALA A 201 5.03 -11.99 38.34
C ALA A 201 4.56 -10.68 37.67
N ALA A 202 5.21 -9.54 37.97
CA ALA A 202 4.81 -8.23 37.45
C ALA A 202 5.29 -7.98 36.00
N VAL A 203 6.07 -8.88 35.40
CA VAL A 203 6.63 -8.69 34.05
C VAL A 203 5.56 -8.38 33.01
N GLY A 204 4.46 -9.16 32.97
CA GLY A 204 3.40 -8.95 31.99
C GLY A 204 2.65 -7.62 32.17
N PHE A 205 2.36 -7.25 33.41
CA PHE A 205 1.70 -5.99 33.74
C PHE A 205 2.58 -4.78 33.46
N ALA A 206 3.87 -4.85 33.82
CA ALA A 206 4.86 -3.81 33.55
C ALA A 206 5.06 -3.57 32.03
N GLU A 207 4.98 -4.60 31.21
CA GLU A 207 5.00 -4.47 29.74
C GLU A 207 3.78 -3.71 29.21
N GLU A 208 2.58 -4.03 29.71
CA GLU A 208 1.36 -3.32 29.33
C GLU A 208 1.43 -1.84 29.72
N LEU A 209 1.87 -1.53 30.94
CA LEU A 209 2.10 -0.15 31.41
C LEU A 209 3.11 0.60 30.54
N TYR A 210 4.24 -0.03 30.22
CA TYR A 210 5.28 0.59 29.40
C TYR A 210 4.75 0.90 27.99
N ASN A 211 4.08 -0.06 27.35
CA ASN A 211 3.58 0.12 25.99
C ASN A 211 2.52 1.21 25.92
N MET A 212 1.58 1.24 26.86
CA MET A 212 0.54 2.28 26.91
C MET A 212 1.12 3.67 27.19
N GLY A 213 2.04 3.79 28.15
CA GLY A 213 2.70 5.07 28.44
C GLY A 213 3.53 5.58 27.25
N ARG A 214 4.16 4.67 26.50
CA ARG A 214 4.94 5.02 25.30
C ARG A 214 4.03 5.50 24.17
N MET A 215 2.93 4.81 23.92
CA MET A 215 1.96 5.23 22.90
C MET A 215 1.27 6.55 23.26
N LEU A 216 0.97 6.78 24.54
CA LEU A 216 0.48 8.07 25.03
C LEU A 216 1.45 9.22 24.72
N ARG A 217 2.75 9.01 24.96
CA ARG A 217 3.80 9.97 24.54
C ARG A 217 3.81 10.15 23.03
N TYR A 218 3.75 9.05 22.27
CA TYR A 218 3.80 9.06 20.81
C TYR A 218 2.62 9.86 20.21
N ASP A 219 1.40 9.62 20.67
CA ASP A 219 0.19 10.28 20.16
C ASP A 219 0.16 11.75 20.57
N MET A 220 0.58 12.05 21.80
CA MET A 220 0.74 13.43 22.28
C MET A 220 1.71 14.23 21.41
N LEU A 221 2.90 13.70 21.14
CA LEU A 221 3.90 14.35 20.30
C LEU A 221 3.61 14.21 18.79
N GLY A 222 2.75 13.28 18.38
CA GLY A 222 2.23 13.18 17.01
C GLY A 222 1.28 14.33 16.67
N SER A 223 0.58 14.86 17.69
CA SER A 223 -0.38 15.96 17.54
C SER A 223 0.26 17.35 17.38
N ILE A 224 1.55 17.49 17.69
CA ILE A 224 2.27 18.77 17.55
C ILE A 224 2.74 19.01 16.10
N PRO A 225 2.50 20.21 15.51
CA PRO A 225 2.86 20.47 14.12
C PRO A 225 4.36 20.47 13.81
N VAL A 226 5.20 20.81 14.79
CA VAL A 226 6.66 20.93 14.63
C VAL A 226 7.33 20.13 15.73
N LYS A 227 7.68 18.88 15.43
CA LYS A 227 8.20 17.92 16.43
C LYS A 227 9.54 18.34 17.03
N SER A 228 10.41 18.97 16.24
CA SER A 228 11.75 19.43 16.67
C SER A 228 11.76 20.50 17.77
N VAL A 229 10.60 21.00 18.21
CA VAL A 229 10.51 21.88 19.38
C VAL A 229 10.49 21.13 20.71
N CYS A 230 10.15 19.83 20.69
CA CYS A 230 10.21 18.96 21.86
C CYS A 230 11.49 18.08 21.77
N PRO A 231 12.42 18.20 22.73
CA PRO A 231 13.57 17.30 22.79
C PRO A 231 13.14 15.83 22.82
N GLY A 232 13.81 14.96 22.05
CA GLY A 232 13.51 13.52 21.99
C GLY A 232 12.38 13.16 21.01
N ALA A 233 11.76 14.13 20.34
CA ALA A 233 10.70 13.90 19.35
C ALA A 233 11.19 13.96 17.89
N GLU A 234 12.50 14.10 17.67
CA GLU A 234 13.09 14.37 16.35
C GLU A 234 12.81 13.26 15.34
N ARG A 235 12.73 12.02 15.81
CA ARG A 235 12.47 10.82 15.00
C ARG A 235 11.00 10.45 14.88
N LEU A 236 10.13 11.09 15.64
CA LEU A 236 8.74 10.66 15.77
C LEU A 236 8.02 10.80 14.43
N GLY A 237 7.41 9.72 13.96
CA GLY A 237 6.71 9.67 12.67
C GLY A 237 7.62 9.86 11.44
N LEU A 238 8.94 9.72 11.56
CA LEU A 238 9.80 9.52 10.40
C LEU A 238 9.57 8.11 9.83
N VAL A 239 9.60 8.02 8.51
CA VAL A 239 9.51 6.75 7.79
C VAL A 239 10.94 6.24 7.56
N ALA A 240 11.17 4.96 7.78
CA ALA A 240 12.45 4.35 7.56
C ALA A 240 12.81 4.38 6.07
N GLU A 241 14.00 4.87 5.78
CA GLU A 241 14.48 5.06 4.42
C GLU A 241 15.98 4.79 4.30
N ALA A 242 16.46 4.66 3.06
CA ALA A 242 17.87 4.49 2.76
C ALA A 242 18.33 5.67 1.89
N GLU A 243 19.26 6.46 2.41
CA GLU A 243 19.91 7.52 1.66
C GLU A 243 21.17 6.99 0.98
N VAL A 244 21.31 7.25 -0.31
CA VAL A 244 22.43 6.78 -1.10
C VAL A 244 23.61 7.74 -0.98
N GLY A 245 24.77 7.20 -0.61
CA GLY A 245 26.05 7.90 -0.58
C GLY A 245 26.86 7.66 -1.84
N GLU A 246 27.82 6.72 -1.77
CA GLU A 246 28.71 6.38 -2.89
C GLU A 246 28.13 5.25 -3.74
N GLU A 247 28.05 5.44 -5.07
CA GLU A 247 27.60 4.43 -6.02
C GLU A 247 28.70 4.18 -7.07
N THR A 248 29.40 3.03 -6.98
CA THR A 248 30.46 2.65 -7.92
C THR A 248 30.38 1.17 -8.29
N THR A 249 31.23 0.74 -9.22
CA THR A 249 31.38 -0.68 -9.57
C THR A 249 32.14 -1.51 -8.53
N LYS A 250 32.53 -0.89 -7.41
CA LYS A 250 33.24 -1.56 -6.31
C LYS A 250 32.48 -1.50 -5.00
N MET A 251 31.56 -0.56 -4.85
CA MET A 251 30.80 -0.39 -3.63
C MET A 251 29.52 0.42 -3.82
N LEU A 252 28.55 0.12 -2.97
CA LEU A 252 27.39 0.96 -2.65
C LEU A 252 27.46 1.33 -1.18
N GLY A 253 27.68 2.61 -0.88
CA GLY A 253 27.57 3.18 0.46
C GLY A 253 26.20 3.82 0.66
N ALA A 254 25.50 3.49 1.74
CA ALA A 254 24.19 4.03 2.06
C ALA A 254 23.95 4.14 3.57
N LEU A 255 23.03 5.04 3.95
CA LEU A 255 22.61 5.27 5.33
C LEU A 255 21.16 4.86 5.50
N GLY A 256 20.90 3.81 6.27
CA GLY A 256 19.54 3.47 6.71
C GLY A 256 19.16 4.35 7.89
N LEU A 257 18.05 5.09 7.77
CA LEU A 257 17.50 5.97 8.79
C LEU A 257 16.22 5.37 9.37
N PHE A 258 16.00 5.50 10.69
CA PHE A 258 14.85 4.92 11.37
C PHE A 258 14.09 5.92 12.22
N GLY A 259 12.76 5.90 12.12
CA GLY A 259 11.87 6.67 13.00
C GLY A 259 11.75 6.05 14.40
N GLU A 260 11.13 6.79 15.31
CA GLU A 260 10.77 6.27 16.63
C GLU A 260 9.76 5.10 16.49
N PRO A 261 10.01 3.94 17.14
CA PRO A 261 9.09 2.81 17.05
C PRO A 261 7.80 3.04 17.81
N MET A 262 6.71 2.60 17.19
CA MET A 262 5.43 2.33 17.83
C MET A 262 5.47 0.93 18.45
N VAL A 263 4.77 0.75 19.57
CA VAL A 263 4.69 -0.53 20.28
C VAL A 263 3.24 -0.94 20.50
N GLN A 264 2.99 -2.25 20.46
CA GLN A 264 1.67 -2.82 20.68
C GLN A 264 1.75 -4.02 21.63
N THR A 265 0.87 -4.04 22.63
CA THR A 265 0.70 -5.17 23.54
C THR A 265 -0.06 -6.30 22.87
N ILE A 266 0.50 -7.51 22.88
CA ILE A 266 -0.15 -8.76 22.46
C ILE A 266 -0.23 -9.69 23.67
N ALA A 267 -1.44 -10.06 24.10
CA ALA A 267 -1.64 -10.95 25.23
C ALA A 267 -2.16 -12.31 24.77
N LEU A 268 -1.53 -13.40 25.22
CA LEU A 268 -1.92 -14.78 24.94
C LEU A 268 -2.38 -15.48 26.24
N GLY A 269 -3.49 -16.25 26.17
CA GLY A 269 -4.01 -17.06 27.28
C GLY A 269 -5.52 -16.88 27.58
N ASP A 270 -6.08 -17.77 28.41
CA ASP A 270 -7.53 -17.83 28.74
C ASP A 270 -7.92 -17.09 30.04
N GLY A 271 -7.16 -16.06 30.41
CA GLY A 271 -7.43 -15.21 31.58
C GLY A 271 -6.84 -15.70 32.90
N SER A 272 -6.27 -16.91 32.98
CA SER A 272 -5.60 -17.42 34.19
C SER A 272 -4.06 -17.44 34.13
N VAL A 273 -3.49 -17.41 32.93
CA VAL A 273 -2.06 -17.18 32.65
C VAL A 273 -2.00 -16.27 31.42
N ARG A 274 -1.61 -15.01 31.61
CA ARG A 274 -1.48 -14.01 30.53
C ARG A 274 -0.01 -13.89 30.17
N GLU A 275 0.41 -14.49 29.06
CA GLU A 275 1.73 -14.19 28.50
C GLU A 275 1.59 -12.93 27.66
N VAL A 276 2.31 -11.87 28.06
CA VAL A 276 2.30 -10.59 27.38
C VAL A 276 3.55 -10.50 26.50
N PHE A 277 3.34 -10.04 25.27
CA PHE A 277 4.36 -9.73 24.31
C PHE A 277 4.20 -8.28 23.85
N THR A 278 5.29 -7.72 23.32
CA THR A 278 5.32 -6.42 22.67
C THR A 278 5.67 -6.61 21.21
N GLN A 279 4.81 -6.17 20.30
CA GLN A 279 5.12 -6.02 18.89
C GLN A 279 5.67 -4.62 18.63
N VAL A 280 6.69 -4.51 17.79
CA VAL A 280 7.35 -3.25 17.45
C VAL A 280 7.08 -2.94 15.99
N HIS A 281 6.74 -1.69 15.69
CA HIS A 281 6.51 -1.21 14.34
C HIS A 281 7.25 0.11 14.09
N ILE A 282 7.98 0.20 12.98
CA ILE A 282 8.57 1.45 12.49
C ILE A 282 8.02 1.68 11.07
N PRO A 283 7.33 2.80 10.81
CA PRO A 283 6.85 3.10 9.46
C PRO A 283 7.97 2.99 8.43
N GLY A 284 7.75 2.35 7.29
CA GLY A 284 8.77 2.15 6.23
C GLY A 284 9.78 1.02 6.48
N ALA A 285 9.92 0.52 7.72
CA ALA A 285 10.65 -0.69 8.05
C ALA A 285 9.67 -1.86 8.14
N GLU A 286 9.03 -2.11 7.01
CA GLU A 286 7.83 -2.94 6.91
C GLU A 286 8.13 -4.44 7.10
N ALA A 287 9.41 -4.86 7.10
CA ALA A 287 9.78 -6.25 7.34
C ALA A 287 9.77 -6.61 8.81
N ILE A 288 9.24 -7.77 9.18
CA ILE A 288 9.45 -8.35 10.51
C ILE A 288 10.41 -9.54 10.28
N GLY A 289 11.69 -9.34 10.55
CA GLY A 289 12.72 -10.33 10.26
C GLY A 289 12.42 -11.69 10.87
N GLY A 290 12.35 -12.72 10.03
CA GLY A 290 12.52 -14.09 10.48
C GLY A 290 11.48 -15.11 10.03
N GLU A 291 11.95 -16.36 10.05
CA GLU A 291 11.11 -17.55 10.03
C GLU A 291 10.08 -17.51 11.17
N PRO A 292 8.90 -18.13 10.97
CA PRO A 292 7.92 -18.31 12.03
C PRO A 292 8.54 -18.82 13.34
N GLY A 293 8.16 -18.20 14.45
CA GLY A 293 8.67 -18.47 15.79
C GLY A 293 9.88 -17.64 16.22
N LYS A 294 10.55 -16.91 15.32
CA LYS A 294 11.69 -16.05 15.68
C LYS A 294 11.26 -14.62 16.05
N PRO A 295 12.08 -13.84 16.80
CA PRO A 295 11.71 -12.51 17.26
C PRO A 295 11.41 -11.51 16.16
N GLY A 296 10.29 -10.81 16.27
CA GLY A 296 9.78 -9.95 15.21
C GLY A 296 10.42 -8.55 15.17
N ILE A 297 11.61 -8.45 14.59
CA ILE A 297 12.36 -7.18 14.46
C ILE A 297 11.96 -6.42 13.19
N PRO A 298 11.60 -5.13 13.23
CA PRO A 298 11.43 -4.34 12.03
C PRO A 298 12.72 -4.30 11.18
N ILE A 299 12.59 -4.41 9.86
CA ILE A 299 13.69 -4.40 8.90
C ILE A 299 13.34 -3.48 7.73
N LEU A 300 14.27 -2.61 7.38
CA LEU A 300 14.26 -1.81 6.16
C LEU A 300 14.84 -2.64 5.01
N ARG A 301 14.17 -2.64 3.87
CA ARG A 301 14.58 -3.44 2.70
C ARG A 301 14.71 -2.62 1.44
N ARG A 302 15.80 -2.81 0.69
CA ARG A 302 16.04 -2.14 -0.58
C ARG A 302 16.65 -3.09 -1.60
N LEU A 303 16.14 -3.03 -2.83
CA LEU A 303 16.74 -3.70 -3.97
C LEU A 303 18.03 -2.97 -4.36
N ILE A 304 19.09 -3.71 -4.63
CA ILE A 304 20.34 -3.21 -5.20
C ILE A 304 20.72 -4.08 -6.41
N ALA A 305 21.52 -3.53 -7.32
CA ALA A 305 22.16 -4.31 -8.36
C ALA A 305 23.67 -4.44 -8.08
N ALA A 306 24.27 -5.55 -8.48
CA ALA A 306 25.72 -5.75 -8.42
C ALA A 306 26.34 -5.78 -9.83
N PRO A 307 27.64 -5.46 -9.97
CA PRO A 307 28.36 -5.73 -11.21
C PRO A 307 28.32 -7.23 -11.51
N ARG A 308 28.13 -7.58 -12.78
CA ARG A 308 27.93 -8.97 -13.22
C ARG A 308 29.09 -9.86 -12.79
N GLY A 309 28.77 -10.98 -12.14
CA GLY A 309 29.70 -11.98 -11.62
C GLY A 309 30.56 -11.49 -10.46
N ALA A 310 30.17 -10.42 -9.78
CA ALA A 310 30.86 -9.95 -8.59
C ALA A 310 30.45 -10.76 -7.36
N ASP A 311 31.40 -11.03 -6.48
CA ASP A 311 31.11 -11.45 -5.12
C ASP A 311 30.61 -10.22 -4.35
N VAL A 312 29.44 -10.37 -3.73
CA VAL A 312 28.74 -9.30 -3.00
C VAL A 312 28.82 -9.57 -1.51
N GLU A 313 29.46 -8.66 -0.78
CA GLU A 313 29.62 -8.78 0.67
C GLU A 313 29.22 -7.48 1.36
N VAL A 314 28.55 -7.59 2.51
CA VAL A 314 28.33 -6.44 3.39
C VAL A 314 29.56 -6.29 4.29
N LEU A 315 30.22 -5.14 4.24
CA LEU A 315 31.31 -4.85 5.16
C LEU A 315 30.80 -4.25 6.46
N LEU A 316 30.76 -5.09 7.50
CA LEU A 316 30.44 -4.67 8.86
C LEU A 316 31.53 -3.78 9.51
N THR A 317 32.72 -3.70 8.91
CA THR A 317 33.89 -2.97 9.47
C THR A 317 33.79 -1.45 9.39
N LYS A 318 32.70 -0.90 8.82
CA LYS A 318 32.32 0.51 8.84
C LYS A 318 30.88 0.75 9.33
N ALA A 319 30.21 -0.30 9.82
CA ALA A 319 28.81 -0.29 10.23
C ALA A 319 28.72 -0.36 11.76
N GLU A 320 28.85 0.79 12.43
CA GLU A 320 28.38 0.87 13.82
C GLU A 320 26.93 1.39 13.75
N PRO A 321 25.91 0.54 14.04
CA PRO A 321 24.58 1.07 14.28
C PRO A 321 24.67 2.13 15.38
N GLU A 322 24.16 3.33 15.10
CA GLU A 322 24.01 4.33 16.15
C GLU A 322 22.84 3.89 17.02
N ILE A 323 23.09 3.63 18.31
CA ILE A 323 22.03 3.20 19.23
C ILE A 323 21.16 4.41 19.54
N ALA A 324 19.87 4.26 19.30
CA ALA A 324 18.86 5.25 19.68
C ALA A 324 18.43 5.05 21.14
N GLU A 325 18.06 3.81 21.46
CA GLU A 325 17.50 3.46 22.77
C GLU A 325 17.64 1.95 23.03
N GLU A 326 17.60 1.57 24.30
CA GLU A 326 17.46 0.19 24.75
C GLU A 326 16.16 0.04 25.55
N ILE A 327 15.37 -0.98 25.23
CA ILE A 327 14.08 -1.26 25.86
C ILE A 327 14.07 -2.71 26.36
N PHE A 328 13.58 -2.96 27.58
CA PHE A 328 13.32 -4.34 28.02
C PHE A 328 11.86 -4.72 27.79
N LEU A 329 11.61 -5.75 26.98
CA LEU A 329 10.30 -6.21 26.56
C LEU A 329 10.34 -7.67 26.10
N ASN A 330 9.21 -8.37 26.16
CA ASN A 330 9.05 -9.68 25.55
C ASN A 330 8.64 -9.52 24.08
N LEU A 331 9.60 -9.48 23.15
CA LEU A 331 9.31 -9.21 21.74
C LEU A 331 8.42 -10.29 21.12
N TYR A 332 7.39 -9.90 20.38
CA TYR A 332 6.47 -10.84 19.74
C TYR A 332 7.14 -11.62 18.59
N PRO A 333 6.98 -12.96 18.52
CA PRO A 333 7.54 -13.76 17.42
C PRO A 333 6.76 -13.64 16.11
N CYS A 334 7.46 -13.72 14.96
CA CYS A 334 6.85 -13.93 13.65
C CYS A 334 5.93 -15.16 13.67
N GLN A 335 4.75 -15.09 13.06
CA GLN A 335 3.80 -16.22 12.99
C GLN A 335 3.60 -16.69 11.54
N GLU A 336 3.30 -17.98 11.35
CA GLU A 336 2.82 -18.49 10.06
C GLU A 336 1.40 -17.99 9.77
N GLN A 337 1.07 -17.85 8.49
CA GLN A 337 -0.28 -17.49 8.08
C GLN A 337 -1.21 -18.71 8.11
N PRO A 338 -2.49 -18.54 8.48
CA PRO A 338 -3.50 -19.57 8.28
C PRO A 338 -3.75 -19.76 6.77
N VAL A 339 -3.87 -21.03 6.35
CA VAL A 339 -4.24 -21.42 4.98
C VAL A 339 -5.63 -22.08 4.99
N ASP A 340 -6.34 -21.98 3.87
CA ASP A 340 -7.65 -22.62 3.73
C ASP A 340 -7.50 -24.15 3.73
N ALA A 341 -8.19 -24.85 4.64
CA ALA A 341 -8.12 -26.31 4.75
C ALA A 341 -9.10 -26.98 3.78
N ARG A 342 -8.66 -28.02 3.06
CA ARG A 342 -9.60 -28.92 2.34
C ARG A 342 -10.18 -29.95 3.32
N PRO A 343 -11.46 -30.37 3.19
CA PRO A 343 -12.40 -30.11 2.09
C PRO A 343 -13.35 -28.92 2.32
N ASP A 344 -13.17 -28.13 3.36
CA ASP A 344 -14.05 -27.03 3.70
C ASP A 344 -13.26 -25.71 3.76
N PRO A 345 -13.29 -24.88 2.70
CA PRO A 345 -12.64 -23.56 2.70
C PRO A 345 -13.22 -22.61 3.76
N SER A 346 -14.31 -22.99 4.45
CA SER A 346 -14.84 -22.33 5.65
C SER A 346 -14.13 -22.69 6.96
N ILE A 347 -13.15 -23.60 6.94
CA ILE A 347 -12.36 -23.99 8.10
C ILE A 347 -10.92 -23.52 7.92
N PHE A 348 -10.52 -22.56 8.77
CA PHE A 348 -9.13 -22.15 8.91
C PHE A 348 -8.44 -23.12 9.86
N GLU A 349 -7.28 -23.61 9.48
CA GLU A 349 -6.35 -24.13 10.47
C GLU A 349 -5.39 -22.97 10.80
N ASP A 350 -5.71 -22.22 11.85
CA ASP A 350 -4.72 -21.34 12.47
C ASP A 350 -3.51 -22.19 12.79
N LYS A 351 -2.37 -21.79 12.26
CA LYS A 351 -1.12 -22.44 12.60
C LYS A 351 -0.91 -22.24 14.10
N PRO A 352 -0.56 -23.31 14.84
CA PRO A 352 -0.26 -23.18 16.26
C PRO A 352 0.72 -22.04 16.49
N PHE A 353 0.53 -21.26 17.55
CA PHE A 353 1.45 -20.20 17.95
C PHE A 353 2.89 -20.73 17.89
N ALA A 354 3.70 -20.11 17.04
CA ALA A 354 5.08 -20.48 16.82
C ALA A 354 5.95 -19.66 17.77
N LEU A 355 6.76 -20.36 18.57
CA LEU A 355 7.80 -19.78 19.41
C LEU A 355 9.05 -20.67 19.31
N ASP A 356 10.10 -20.16 18.67
CA ASP A 356 11.35 -20.88 18.54
C ASP A 356 12.07 -20.92 19.88
N SER A 357 11.83 -22.00 20.63
CA SER A 357 12.40 -22.17 21.96
C SER A 357 13.93 -22.08 21.98
N SER A 358 14.63 -22.46 20.91
CA SER A 358 16.10 -22.30 20.84
C SER A 358 16.54 -20.84 20.81
N THR A 359 15.83 -20.00 20.06
CA THR A 359 16.12 -18.56 19.94
C THR A 359 15.70 -17.84 21.21
N TYR A 360 14.48 -18.08 21.69
CA TYR A 360 13.94 -17.37 22.87
C TYR A 360 14.64 -17.75 24.20
N ASN A 361 15.24 -18.94 24.29
CA ASN A 361 16.05 -19.32 25.45
C ASN A 361 17.53 -18.94 25.33
N SER A 362 17.90 -18.13 24.33
CA SER A 362 19.27 -17.67 24.10
C SER A 362 19.37 -16.16 24.28
N ASP A 363 20.51 -15.68 24.79
CA ASP A 363 20.84 -14.25 24.84
C ASP A 363 21.75 -13.81 23.69
N ASN A 364 21.73 -14.54 22.57
CA ASN A 364 22.40 -14.11 21.36
C ASN A 364 21.55 -13.04 20.66
N ALA A 365 22.21 -12.04 20.05
CA ALA A 365 21.53 -11.01 19.28
C ALA A 365 20.74 -11.63 18.11
N TYR A 366 19.51 -11.17 17.93
CA TYR A 366 18.65 -11.49 16.80
C TYR A 366 18.14 -10.20 16.10
N PRO A 367 18.29 -10.06 14.78
CA PRO A 367 19.11 -10.92 13.92
C PRO A 367 20.60 -10.86 14.33
N PRO A 368 21.40 -11.91 14.07
CA PRO A 368 22.81 -11.95 14.47
C PRO A 368 23.68 -10.89 13.80
N SER A 369 23.24 -10.38 12.64
CA SER A 369 23.83 -9.24 11.95
C SER A 369 22.75 -8.17 11.77
N PRO A 370 23.07 -6.88 11.99
CA PRO A 370 22.13 -5.78 11.72
C PRO A 370 21.87 -5.59 10.22
N ILE A 371 22.70 -6.19 9.37
CA ILE A 371 22.58 -6.08 7.91
C ILE A 371 22.83 -7.44 7.25
N THR A 372 21.99 -7.78 6.28
CA THR A 372 22.16 -8.93 5.40
C THR A 372 21.98 -8.50 3.94
N VAL A 373 22.62 -9.24 3.04
CA VAL A 373 22.43 -9.10 1.60
C VAL A 373 22.09 -10.48 1.05
N ASN A 374 20.97 -10.58 0.34
CA ASN A 374 20.50 -11.83 -0.24
C ASN A 374 20.44 -11.68 -1.75
N TYR A 375 21.00 -12.64 -2.49
CA TYR A 375 20.80 -12.73 -3.93
C TYR A 375 19.34 -13.11 -4.20
N LEU A 376 18.67 -12.36 -5.07
CA LEU A 376 17.30 -12.65 -5.47
C LEU A 376 17.23 -13.36 -6.83
N GLY A 377 18.24 -13.19 -7.69
CA GLY A 377 18.16 -13.67 -9.07
C GLY A 377 18.68 -12.65 -10.07
N ASP A 378 18.49 -12.96 -11.34
CA ASP A 378 18.89 -12.09 -12.43
C ASP A 378 17.62 -11.53 -13.08
N ALA A 379 17.64 -10.22 -13.38
CA ALA A 379 16.70 -9.67 -14.34
C ALA A 379 17.49 -9.28 -15.58
N ARG A 380 17.53 -10.22 -16.51
CA ARG A 380 18.13 -10.15 -17.82
C ARG A 380 19.64 -10.13 -17.75
N ASP A 381 20.24 -8.95 -17.82
CA ASP A 381 21.70 -8.81 -17.66
C ASP A 381 22.10 -8.31 -16.28
N MET A 382 21.13 -8.02 -15.40
CA MET A 382 21.35 -7.37 -14.12
C MET A 382 21.14 -8.33 -12.95
N GLU A 383 22.15 -8.45 -12.09
CA GLU A 383 22.06 -9.29 -10.89
C GLU A 383 21.42 -8.51 -9.74
N TYR A 384 20.32 -9.04 -9.17
CA TYR A 384 19.54 -8.41 -8.11
C TYR A 384 19.88 -8.98 -6.74
N TYR A 385 20.00 -8.06 -5.79
CA TYR A 385 20.15 -8.37 -4.38
C TYR A 385 19.16 -7.57 -3.55
N LEU A 386 18.74 -8.17 -2.44
CA LEU A 386 17.97 -7.52 -1.40
C LEU A 386 18.89 -7.20 -0.23
N VAL A 387 19.10 -5.91 0.03
CA VAL A 387 19.73 -5.46 1.27
C VAL A 387 18.64 -5.32 2.33
N GLU A 388 18.89 -5.94 3.47
CA GLU A 388 18.04 -5.92 4.64
C GLU A 388 18.79 -5.26 5.78
N VAL A 389 18.23 -4.20 6.35
CA VAL A 389 18.81 -3.42 7.44
C VAL A 389 17.86 -3.49 8.63
N ALA A 390 18.22 -4.25 9.65
CA ALA A 390 17.43 -4.35 10.86
C ALA A 390 17.40 -3.01 11.60
N THR A 391 16.25 -2.63 12.13
CA THR A 391 16.10 -1.41 12.92
C THR A 391 16.61 -1.56 14.34
N GLY A 392 17.05 -2.77 14.72
CA GLY A 392 17.52 -3.10 16.05
C GLY A 392 17.97 -4.55 16.18
N GLN A 393 18.43 -4.93 17.37
CA GLN A 393 18.77 -6.30 17.73
C GLN A 393 18.14 -6.65 19.08
N TYR A 394 17.45 -7.79 19.13
CA TYR A 394 16.83 -8.33 20.33
C TYR A 394 17.66 -9.47 20.92
N TYR A 395 17.70 -9.50 22.24
CA TYR A 395 18.42 -10.47 23.06
C TYR A 395 17.35 -11.20 23.90
N PRO A 396 16.83 -12.33 23.41
CA PRO A 396 15.58 -12.89 23.92
C PRO A 396 15.61 -13.29 25.39
N GLN A 397 16.68 -13.96 25.83
CA GLN A 397 16.79 -14.42 27.21
C GLN A 397 16.83 -13.28 28.24
N SER A 398 17.41 -12.13 27.89
CA SER A 398 17.42 -10.92 28.72
C SER A 398 16.24 -9.99 28.46
N ASN A 399 15.34 -10.34 27.52
CA ASN A 399 14.26 -9.48 27.05
C ASN A 399 14.74 -8.09 26.60
N ARG A 400 15.95 -7.96 26.05
CA ARG A 400 16.54 -6.65 25.77
C ARG A 400 16.51 -6.36 24.26
N LEU A 401 15.82 -5.30 23.85
CA LEU A 401 15.80 -4.78 22.49
C LEU A 401 16.68 -3.53 22.39
N VAL A 402 17.70 -3.58 21.54
CA VAL A 402 18.54 -2.42 21.19
C VAL A 402 18.04 -1.87 19.86
N LEU A 403 17.49 -0.65 19.87
CA LEU A 403 16.99 0.02 18.67
C LEU A 403 18.03 0.98 18.10
N PHE A 404 18.08 1.05 16.78
CA PHE A 404 19.03 1.89 16.06
C PHE A 404 18.39 3.21 15.62
N ASP A 405 19.23 4.23 15.51
CA ASP A 405 18.93 5.51 14.88
C ASP A 405 19.21 5.49 13.42
N ASN A 406 20.40 5.06 13.12
CA ASN A 406 20.81 4.87 11.77
C ASN A 406 21.81 3.72 11.70
N VAL A 407 21.90 3.14 10.51
CA VAL A 407 22.87 2.12 10.19
C VAL A 407 23.55 2.58 8.92
N ASN A 408 24.80 3.01 9.04
CA ASN A 408 25.65 3.27 7.88
C ASN A 408 26.20 1.93 7.36
N PHE A 409 26.15 1.72 6.05
CA PHE A 409 26.56 0.45 5.47
C PHE A 409 27.19 0.59 4.08
N ASP A 410 28.23 -0.22 3.88
CA ASP A 410 28.87 -0.40 2.58
C ASP A 410 28.59 -1.84 2.11
N VAL A 411 28.04 -1.97 0.92
CA VAL A 411 28.02 -3.23 0.18
C VAL A 411 29.20 -3.19 -0.79
N GLU A 412 30.17 -4.07 -0.62
CA GLU A 412 31.32 -4.19 -1.51
C GLU A 412 31.06 -5.19 -2.63
N PHE A 413 31.58 -4.84 -3.79
CA PHE A 413 31.59 -5.67 -4.99
C PHE A 413 33.04 -6.02 -5.33
N SER A 414 33.37 -7.30 -5.28
CA SER A 414 34.71 -7.79 -5.61
C SER A 414 34.65 -8.79 -6.76
N GLY A 415 35.69 -8.82 -7.61
CA GLY A 415 35.64 -9.63 -8.84
C GLY A 415 34.67 -9.04 -9.88
N GLY A 416 34.04 -9.92 -10.67
CA GLY A 416 33.10 -9.54 -11.73
C GLY A 416 33.70 -8.80 -12.93
N SER A 417 32.82 -8.38 -13.83
CA SER A 417 33.17 -7.64 -15.06
C SER A 417 33.47 -6.15 -14.81
N GLY A 418 33.08 -5.62 -13.65
CA GLY A 418 33.09 -4.19 -13.36
C GLY A 418 32.01 -3.41 -14.13
N ALA A 419 30.99 -4.09 -14.65
CA ALA A 419 29.82 -3.50 -15.30
C ALA A 419 28.54 -4.12 -14.74
N PHE A 420 27.48 -3.33 -14.62
CA PHE A 420 26.17 -3.80 -14.13
C PHE A 420 25.33 -4.46 -15.22
N LEU A 421 25.51 -4.03 -16.47
CA LEU A 421 24.72 -4.46 -17.62
C LEU A 421 25.61 -4.72 -18.83
N THR A 422 25.08 -5.40 -19.84
CA THR A 422 25.68 -5.42 -21.18
C THR A 422 25.09 -4.31 -22.05
N GLU A 423 25.81 -3.91 -23.11
CA GLU A 423 25.33 -2.92 -24.10
C GLU A 423 23.98 -3.32 -24.72
N ALA A 424 23.68 -4.63 -24.76
CA ALA A 424 22.40 -5.11 -25.26
C ALA A 424 21.21 -4.61 -24.44
N MET A 425 21.34 -4.45 -23.12
CA MET A 425 20.28 -3.94 -22.24
C MET A 425 19.91 -2.47 -22.51
N LEU A 426 20.82 -1.71 -23.13
CA LEU A 426 20.60 -0.32 -23.52
C LEU A 426 19.92 -0.19 -24.88
N SER A 427 19.70 -1.30 -25.59
CA SER A 427 19.02 -1.30 -26.88
C SER A 427 17.60 -0.73 -26.74
N PRO A 428 17.13 0.15 -27.63
CA PRO A 428 15.75 0.63 -27.60
C PRO A 428 14.68 -0.45 -27.82
N PHE A 429 15.09 -1.65 -28.25
CA PHE A 429 14.22 -2.82 -28.31
C PHE A 429 13.98 -3.45 -26.93
N GLU A 430 14.74 -3.05 -25.91
CA GLU A 430 14.61 -3.49 -24.53
C GLU A 430 13.65 -2.59 -23.74
N SER A 431 12.41 -2.47 -24.23
CA SER A 431 11.47 -1.45 -23.74
C SER A 431 11.11 -1.53 -22.24
N SER A 432 11.25 -2.71 -21.62
CA SER A 432 11.03 -2.92 -20.18
C SER A 432 12.28 -2.62 -19.32
N SER A 433 13.44 -2.33 -19.92
CA SER A 433 14.69 -2.11 -19.18
C SER A 433 14.59 -1.06 -18.06
N PRO A 434 13.88 0.09 -18.22
CA PRO A 434 13.80 1.08 -17.15
C PRO A 434 13.08 0.58 -15.89
N ALA A 435 12.14 -0.36 -16.03
CA ALA A 435 11.45 -0.95 -14.88
C ALA A 435 12.43 -1.72 -14.00
N PHE A 436 13.44 -2.33 -14.61
CA PHE A 436 14.52 -3.00 -13.88
C PHE A 436 15.56 -1.98 -13.38
N THR A 437 16.17 -1.20 -14.28
CA THR A 437 17.34 -0.36 -13.93
C THR A 437 17.03 0.76 -12.95
N LYS A 438 15.76 1.16 -12.80
CA LYS A 438 15.34 2.24 -11.90
C LYS A 438 14.69 1.76 -10.59
N ALA A 439 14.45 0.46 -10.43
CA ALA A 439 13.87 -0.13 -9.22
C ALA A 439 14.89 -0.31 -8.08
N VAL A 440 16.19 -0.28 -8.39
CA VAL A 440 17.28 -0.47 -7.43
C VAL A 440 17.75 0.84 -6.81
N LEU A 441 18.32 0.75 -5.61
CA LEU A 441 18.84 1.88 -4.84
C LEU A 441 20.00 2.58 -5.58
N ASN A 442 20.93 1.80 -6.16
CA ASN A 442 22.11 2.28 -6.87
C ASN A 442 21.88 2.56 -8.37
N LYS A 443 20.65 2.94 -8.73
CA LYS A 443 20.20 3.17 -10.12
C LYS A 443 21.01 4.21 -10.89
N ASN A 444 21.72 5.12 -10.20
CA ASN A 444 22.48 6.16 -10.87
C ASN A 444 23.78 5.65 -11.44
N ALA A 445 24.34 4.54 -10.94
CA ALA A 445 25.57 3.95 -11.47
C ALA A 445 25.31 3.00 -12.67
N ILE A 446 24.16 2.33 -12.70
CA ILE A 446 23.88 1.18 -13.57
C ILE A 446 24.14 1.45 -15.05
N GLU A 447 23.58 2.52 -15.60
CA GLU A 447 23.65 2.83 -17.04
C GLU A 447 25.00 3.44 -17.47
N TYR A 448 25.90 3.78 -16.53
CA TYR A 448 27.22 4.32 -16.86
C TYR A 448 28.31 3.24 -16.98
N PHE A 449 28.12 2.08 -16.36
CA PHE A 449 29.10 1.01 -16.33
C PHE A 449 28.56 -0.22 -17.05
N VAL A 450 28.81 -0.26 -18.35
CA VAL A 450 28.21 -1.22 -19.27
C VAL A 450 29.31 -2.02 -19.98
N GLU A 451 29.14 -3.33 -20.03
CA GLU A 451 30.01 -4.25 -20.74
C GLU A 451 29.71 -4.19 -22.24
N GLY A 452 30.72 -3.82 -23.03
CA GLY A 452 30.60 -3.81 -24.48
C GLY A 452 30.37 -5.23 -25.03
N ARG A 453 29.41 -5.38 -25.94
CA ARG A 453 29.09 -6.66 -26.56
C ARG A 453 29.31 -6.57 -28.07
N ILE A 454 29.90 -7.60 -28.66
CA ILE A 454 29.95 -7.70 -30.13
C ILE A 454 28.52 -7.85 -30.61
N LYS A 455 28.02 -6.87 -31.39
CA LYS A 455 26.66 -6.89 -31.95
C LYS A 455 26.45 -8.20 -32.72
N PRO A 456 25.50 -9.05 -32.31
CA PRO A 456 25.21 -10.28 -33.04
C PRO A 456 24.71 -9.98 -34.45
N VAL A 457 25.01 -10.87 -35.40
CA VAL A 457 24.58 -10.73 -36.80
C VAL A 457 23.12 -11.17 -36.99
N LEU A 458 22.60 -12.00 -36.08
CA LEU A 458 21.23 -12.50 -36.14
C LEU A 458 20.29 -11.54 -35.39
N LEU A 459 19.21 -11.13 -36.05
CA LEU A 459 18.37 -10.05 -35.54
C LEU A 459 17.41 -10.48 -34.42
N GLY A 460 16.92 -11.72 -34.38
CA GLY A 460 15.97 -12.19 -33.34
C GLY A 460 14.60 -11.50 -33.36
N GLU A 461 13.99 -11.34 -32.17
CA GLU A 461 12.67 -10.76 -31.92
C GLU A 461 12.52 -10.24 -30.49
N GLU A 462 11.61 -9.29 -30.27
CA GLU A 462 11.21 -8.85 -28.93
C GLU A 462 10.10 -9.74 -28.36
N PHE A 463 9.20 -10.19 -29.23
CA PHE A 463 8.07 -11.04 -28.88
C PHE A 463 8.17 -12.38 -29.61
N MET A 464 8.42 -13.43 -28.85
CA MET A 464 8.51 -14.79 -29.34
C MET A 464 7.18 -15.51 -29.12
N ILE A 465 6.54 -15.97 -30.20
CA ILE A 465 5.35 -16.81 -30.14
C ILE A 465 5.76 -18.26 -30.36
N LEU A 466 5.62 -19.08 -29.34
CA LEU A 466 5.82 -20.53 -29.37
C LEU A 466 4.44 -21.19 -29.48
N THR A 467 4.20 -21.92 -30.56
CA THR A 467 2.86 -22.44 -30.88
C THR A 467 2.89 -23.89 -31.31
N HIS A 468 1.86 -24.66 -30.98
CA HIS A 468 1.64 -25.95 -31.65
C HIS A 468 1.31 -25.73 -33.15
N PRO A 469 1.69 -26.64 -34.07
CA PRO A 469 1.39 -26.51 -35.49
C PRO A 469 -0.07 -26.27 -35.83
N ASP A 470 -0.99 -26.83 -35.04
CA ASP A 470 -2.44 -26.69 -35.26
C ASP A 470 -2.94 -25.24 -35.10
N PHE A 471 -2.19 -24.40 -34.40
CA PHE A 471 -2.55 -22.99 -34.13
C PHE A 471 -1.66 -21.99 -34.87
N ASN A 472 -0.76 -22.48 -35.75
CA ASN A 472 0.24 -21.65 -36.41
C ASN A 472 -0.35 -20.51 -37.25
N ASP A 473 -1.50 -20.71 -37.89
CA ASP A 473 -2.15 -19.65 -38.67
C ASP A 473 -2.64 -18.49 -37.78
N ALA A 474 -3.18 -18.80 -36.60
CA ALA A 474 -3.57 -17.80 -35.61
C ALA A 474 -2.34 -17.07 -35.03
N ALA A 475 -1.26 -17.81 -34.73
CA ALA A 475 0.02 -17.22 -34.32
C ALA A 475 0.59 -16.25 -35.35
N ILE A 476 0.54 -16.61 -36.64
CA ILE A 476 0.97 -15.76 -37.75
C ILE A 476 0.13 -14.48 -37.83
N ALA A 477 -1.19 -14.57 -37.65
CA ALA A 477 -2.06 -13.41 -37.64
C ALA A 477 -1.71 -12.44 -36.50
N LEU A 478 -1.47 -12.95 -35.29
CA LEU A 478 -1.02 -12.12 -34.16
C LEU A 478 0.35 -11.49 -34.43
N ARG A 479 1.31 -12.26 -34.96
CA ARG A 479 2.63 -11.76 -35.34
C ARG A 479 2.53 -10.58 -36.30
N ASP A 480 1.75 -10.74 -37.38
CA ASP A 480 1.63 -9.71 -38.41
C ASP A 480 0.99 -8.44 -37.85
N TRP A 481 0.00 -8.59 -36.96
CA TRP A 481 -0.57 -7.49 -36.21
C TRP A 481 0.46 -6.78 -35.31
N LYS A 482 1.19 -7.51 -34.47
CA LYS A 482 2.19 -6.92 -33.55
C LYS A 482 3.32 -6.21 -34.30
N ARG A 483 3.76 -6.76 -35.43
CA ARG A 483 4.71 -6.10 -36.33
C ARG A 483 4.15 -4.79 -36.91
N SER A 484 2.86 -4.73 -37.22
CA SER A 484 2.21 -3.49 -37.68
C SER A 484 2.17 -2.41 -36.58
N LYS A 485 2.21 -2.83 -35.31
CA LYS A 485 2.40 -1.97 -34.13
C LYS A 485 3.87 -1.72 -33.80
N GLY A 486 4.80 -2.05 -34.69
CA GLY A 486 6.22 -1.84 -34.43
C GLY A 486 6.82 -2.76 -33.38
N ILE A 487 6.12 -3.78 -32.87
CA ILE A 487 6.65 -4.79 -31.94
C ILE A 487 7.21 -5.92 -32.80
N TRP A 488 8.53 -6.13 -32.77
CA TRP A 488 9.13 -7.12 -33.63
C TRP A 488 8.87 -8.54 -33.10
N THR A 489 8.12 -9.33 -33.87
CA THR A 489 7.60 -10.63 -33.43
C THR A 489 7.99 -11.76 -34.38
N ASN A 490 8.33 -12.93 -33.86
CA ASN A 490 8.52 -14.17 -34.64
C ASN A 490 7.68 -15.31 -34.07
N VAL A 491 7.36 -16.29 -34.93
CA VAL A 491 6.56 -17.47 -34.59
C VAL A 491 7.41 -18.71 -34.79
N TYR A 492 7.45 -19.59 -33.79
CA TYR A 492 8.15 -20.85 -33.82
C TYR A 492 7.20 -21.98 -33.43
N GLN A 493 7.15 -23.01 -34.26
CA GLN A 493 6.38 -24.20 -33.95
C GLN A 493 7.12 -25.05 -32.90
N CYS A 494 6.40 -25.50 -31.88
CA CYS A 494 6.89 -26.33 -30.76
C CYS A 494 5.83 -27.35 -30.30
N GLY A 495 6.19 -28.18 -29.32
CA GLY A 495 5.27 -29.15 -28.71
C GLY A 495 5.24 -30.50 -29.42
N THR A 496 4.12 -31.21 -29.32
CA THR A 496 3.98 -32.62 -29.72
C THR A 496 3.75 -32.88 -31.22
N GLY A 497 3.82 -31.86 -32.07
CA GLY A 497 3.48 -31.94 -33.49
C GLY A 497 4.53 -32.64 -34.37
N SER A 498 4.08 -33.29 -35.46
CA SER A 498 4.98 -33.97 -36.40
C SER A 498 5.88 -32.99 -37.16
N GLY A 499 7.18 -33.29 -37.26
CA GLY A 499 8.14 -32.48 -38.03
C GLY A 499 8.82 -31.37 -37.23
N ILE A 500 8.48 -31.23 -35.94
CA ILE A 500 9.17 -30.36 -35.00
C ILE A 500 10.40 -31.10 -34.46
N THR A 501 11.57 -30.45 -34.45
CA THR A 501 12.81 -31.00 -33.89
C THR A 501 13.47 -29.98 -32.97
N GLY A 502 13.91 -30.41 -31.78
CA GLY A 502 14.65 -29.58 -30.82
C GLY A 502 13.80 -28.56 -30.07
N ARG A 503 12.46 -28.72 -30.06
CA ARG A 503 11.46 -27.92 -29.33
C ARG A 503 10.21 -28.76 -29.03
N THR A 504 10.41 -30.03 -28.70
CA THR A 504 9.35 -31.03 -28.51
C THR A 504 9.06 -31.35 -27.06
N THR A 505 10.00 -31.05 -26.16
CA THR A 505 9.79 -31.10 -24.70
C THR A 505 9.86 -29.70 -24.11
N LYS A 506 9.38 -29.55 -22.87
CA LYS A 506 9.45 -28.28 -22.16
C LYS A 506 10.88 -27.79 -21.92
N GLU A 507 11.81 -28.70 -21.63
CA GLU A 507 13.24 -28.40 -21.46
C GLU A 507 13.90 -27.96 -22.78
N GLU A 508 13.49 -28.55 -23.92
CA GLU A 508 13.97 -28.13 -25.23
C GLU A 508 13.41 -26.74 -25.63
N ILE A 509 12.16 -26.46 -25.28
CA ILE A 509 11.55 -25.13 -25.49
C ILE A 509 12.27 -24.07 -24.65
N ASP A 510 12.53 -24.38 -23.39
CA ASP A 510 13.25 -23.51 -22.45
C ASP A 510 14.67 -23.20 -22.94
N THR A 511 15.41 -24.25 -23.32
CA THR A 511 16.75 -24.10 -23.92
C THR A 511 16.70 -23.22 -25.18
N PHE A 512 15.68 -23.36 -26.01
CA PHE A 512 15.53 -22.55 -27.23
C PHE A 512 15.32 -21.05 -26.92
N ILE A 513 14.56 -20.72 -25.88
CA ILE A 513 14.37 -19.33 -25.40
C ILE A 513 15.71 -18.76 -24.95
N HIS A 514 16.46 -19.51 -24.12
CA HIS A 514 17.77 -19.08 -23.59
C HIS A 514 18.77 -18.85 -24.72
N ASP A 515 18.87 -19.80 -25.67
CA ASP A 515 19.75 -19.68 -26.83
C ASP A 515 19.43 -18.43 -27.66
N HIS A 516 18.14 -18.09 -27.84
CA HIS A 516 17.75 -16.87 -28.54
C HIS A 516 18.16 -15.61 -27.78
N TYR A 517 17.93 -15.57 -26.47
CA TYR A 517 18.35 -14.44 -25.64
C TYR A 517 19.84 -14.14 -25.76
N TYR A 518 20.69 -15.18 -25.70
CA TYR A 518 22.14 -15.01 -25.75
C TYR A 518 22.73 -14.86 -27.16
N ALA A 519 22.01 -15.25 -28.22
CA ALA A 519 22.54 -15.22 -29.59
C ALA A 519 22.05 -14.05 -30.44
N MET A 520 20.94 -13.40 -30.09
CA MET A 520 20.28 -12.43 -30.96
C MET A 520 20.58 -10.96 -30.61
N ALA A 521 20.52 -10.09 -31.62
CA ALA A 521 20.68 -8.65 -31.49
C ALA A 521 19.45 -7.97 -30.87
N ILE A 522 18.25 -8.37 -31.32
CA ILE A 522 16.98 -8.09 -30.64
C ILE A 522 16.66 -9.33 -29.82
N ARG A 523 16.67 -9.17 -28.50
CA ARG A 523 16.43 -10.25 -27.55
C ARG A 523 14.96 -10.32 -27.17
N PRO A 524 14.42 -11.53 -26.93
CA PRO A 524 13.05 -11.66 -26.46
C PRO A 524 12.91 -10.96 -25.11
N SER A 525 11.88 -10.13 -24.99
CA SER A 525 11.37 -9.58 -23.74
C SER A 525 10.04 -10.24 -23.36
N TYR A 526 9.31 -10.74 -24.36
CA TYR A 526 7.98 -11.33 -24.23
C TYR A 526 7.95 -12.72 -24.86
N ILE A 527 7.34 -13.67 -24.17
CA ILE A 527 7.13 -15.04 -24.65
C ILE A 527 5.63 -15.36 -24.58
N LEU A 528 5.04 -15.79 -25.69
CA LEU A 528 3.68 -16.32 -25.72
C LEU A 528 3.70 -17.81 -26.02
N LEU A 529 3.06 -18.59 -25.16
CA LEU A 529 2.74 -20.01 -25.39
C LEU A 529 1.31 -20.08 -25.96
N LEU A 530 1.18 -20.37 -27.25
CA LEU A 530 -0.11 -20.50 -27.93
C LEU A 530 -0.49 -21.98 -28.10
N GLY A 531 -1.37 -22.45 -27.22
CA GLY A 531 -1.80 -23.83 -27.12
C GLY A 531 -1.94 -24.24 -25.66
N ASP A 532 -2.87 -25.15 -25.41
CA ASP A 532 -3.12 -25.65 -24.07
C ASP A 532 -2.02 -26.61 -23.55
N ALA A 533 -2.11 -27.06 -22.31
CA ALA A 533 -1.05 -27.76 -21.59
C ALA A 533 -0.61 -29.07 -22.26
N GLU A 534 -1.51 -29.80 -22.92
CA GLU A 534 -1.20 -31.01 -23.69
C GLU A 534 -0.47 -30.71 -25.01
N PHE A 535 -0.63 -29.51 -25.56
CA PHE A 535 0.04 -29.07 -26.77
C PHE A 535 1.42 -28.48 -26.48
N ILE A 536 1.50 -27.65 -25.44
CA ILE A 536 2.73 -27.02 -24.96
C ILE A 536 2.85 -27.31 -23.46
N ALA A 537 3.65 -28.33 -23.16
CA ALA A 537 3.80 -28.88 -21.83
C ALA A 537 4.29 -27.84 -20.80
N PRO A 538 3.65 -27.74 -19.63
CA PRO A 538 4.12 -26.88 -18.56
C PRO A 538 5.16 -27.59 -17.68
N PHE A 539 5.79 -26.81 -16.81
CA PHE A 539 6.56 -27.35 -15.69
C PHE A 539 5.65 -27.62 -14.49
N TYR A 540 6.15 -28.43 -13.56
CA TYR A 540 5.47 -28.68 -12.28
C TYR A 540 6.43 -28.38 -11.14
N GLN A 541 6.12 -27.37 -10.33
CA GLN A 541 6.86 -27.00 -9.12
C GLN A 541 5.91 -27.09 -7.93
N ASN A 542 6.26 -27.84 -6.88
CA ASN A 542 5.37 -28.09 -5.74
C ASN A 542 3.96 -28.60 -6.15
N SER A 543 3.88 -29.41 -7.21
CA SER A 543 2.62 -29.89 -7.83
C SER A 543 1.73 -28.80 -8.46
N ILE A 544 2.27 -27.60 -8.67
CA ILE A 544 1.64 -26.48 -9.37
C ILE A 544 2.09 -26.54 -10.82
N GLY A 545 1.14 -26.64 -11.75
CA GLY A 545 1.41 -26.42 -13.17
C GLY A 545 1.79 -24.97 -13.41
N THR A 546 2.96 -24.75 -14.00
CA THR A 546 3.55 -23.41 -14.10
C THR A 546 4.41 -23.21 -15.35
N ASP A 547 4.35 -21.99 -15.87
CA ASP A 547 5.25 -21.48 -16.92
C ASP A 547 6.43 -20.67 -16.34
N TRP A 548 6.56 -20.57 -15.01
CA TRP A 548 7.63 -19.81 -14.35
C TRP A 548 9.05 -20.14 -14.87
N PRO A 549 9.43 -21.41 -15.12
CA PRO A 549 10.76 -21.70 -15.65
C PRO A 549 11.03 -21.05 -17.02
N TYR A 550 10.00 -20.88 -17.87
CA TYR A 550 10.15 -20.14 -19.13
C TYR A 550 10.33 -18.63 -18.94
N ALA A 551 10.06 -18.11 -17.74
CA ALA A 551 10.14 -16.69 -17.42
C ALA A 551 11.50 -16.27 -16.88
N ILE A 552 12.39 -17.21 -16.57
CA ILE A 552 13.69 -16.95 -15.94
C ILE A 552 14.82 -17.55 -16.78
N LEU A 553 16.01 -16.95 -16.71
CA LEU A 553 17.26 -17.48 -17.26
C LEU A 553 18.03 -18.29 -16.22
N GLY A 554 17.83 -17.99 -14.94
CA GLY A 554 18.44 -18.68 -13.82
C GLY A 554 17.74 -19.99 -13.43
N ALA A 555 18.14 -20.53 -12.28
CA ALA A 555 17.60 -21.78 -11.78
C ALA A 555 16.40 -21.55 -10.86
N VAL A 556 15.34 -22.34 -11.05
CA VAL A 556 14.17 -22.36 -10.16
C VAL A 556 14.58 -22.55 -8.70
N GLY A 557 14.01 -21.74 -7.81
CA GLY A 557 14.27 -21.77 -6.37
C GLY A 557 15.52 -20.98 -5.93
N THR A 558 16.36 -20.56 -6.89
CA THR A 558 17.45 -19.61 -6.65
C THR A 558 17.13 -18.26 -7.27
N ASP A 559 16.66 -18.28 -8.52
CA ASP A 559 16.24 -17.09 -9.25
C ASP A 559 14.74 -16.85 -9.06
N THR A 560 14.43 -15.71 -8.46
CA THR A 560 13.09 -15.28 -8.07
C THR A 560 12.63 -14.04 -8.82
N ILE A 561 13.43 -13.57 -9.78
CA ILE A 561 13.13 -12.38 -10.56
C ILE A 561 12.86 -12.80 -12.01
N PRO A 562 11.78 -12.33 -12.66
CA PRO A 562 11.49 -12.71 -14.03
C PRO A 562 12.35 -11.94 -15.04
N ASP A 563 12.97 -12.68 -15.96
CA ASP A 563 13.67 -12.17 -17.15
C ASP A 563 12.70 -11.83 -18.28
N PHE A 564 11.67 -12.64 -18.44
CA PHE A 564 10.71 -12.55 -19.53
C PHE A 564 9.30 -12.31 -19.02
N ALA A 565 8.54 -11.51 -19.76
CA ALA A 565 7.10 -11.41 -19.59
C ALA A 565 6.43 -12.56 -20.36
N VAL A 566 5.99 -13.58 -19.64
CA VAL A 566 5.39 -14.79 -20.22
C VAL A 566 3.87 -14.73 -20.15
N GLY A 567 3.21 -15.08 -21.25
CA GLY A 567 1.77 -15.34 -21.27
C GLY A 567 1.43 -16.64 -21.98
N ARG A 568 0.25 -17.17 -21.69
CA ARG A 568 -0.31 -18.38 -22.30
C ARG A 568 -1.70 -18.11 -22.83
N ILE A 569 -1.96 -18.52 -24.06
CA ILE A 569 -3.32 -18.61 -24.62
C ILE A 569 -3.65 -20.10 -24.70
N PRO A 570 -4.31 -20.67 -23.68
CA PRO A 570 -4.69 -22.07 -23.66
C PRO A 570 -5.89 -22.25 -24.59
N VAL A 571 -5.72 -23.10 -25.61
CA VAL A 571 -6.73 -23.40 -26.65
C VAL A 571 -6.48 -24.81 -27.21
N ASP A 572 -7.58 -25.50 -27.55
CA ASP A 572 -7.55 -26.89 -28.04
C ASP A 572 -7.78 -26.98 -29.55
N THR A 573 -8.31 -25.90 -30.13
CA THR A 573 -8.73 -25.85 -31.53
C THR A 573 -8.30 -24.53 -32.18
N LEU A 574 -8.07 -24.59 -33.50
CA LEU A 574 -7.78 -23.39 -34.28
C LEU A 574 -8.93 -22.36 -34.25
N GLU A 575 -10.18 -22.78 -34.06
CA GLU A 575 -11.33 -21.87 -33.93
C GLU A 575 -11.27 -21.07 -32.62
N GLN A 576 -10.95 -21.71 -31.51
CA GLN A 576 -10.72 -21.02 -30.23
C GLN A 576 -9.51 -20.09 -30.34
N ALA A 577 -8.40 -20.55 -30.93
CA ALA A 577 -7.21 -19.72 -31.18
C ALA A 577 -7.57 -18.45 -31.96
N ASN A 578 -8.29 -18.60 -33.08
CA ASN A 578 -8.75 -17.46 -33.88
C ASN A 578 -9.70 -16.55 -33.09
N THR A 579 -10.56 -17.09 -32.22
CA THR A 579 -11.46 -16.30 -31.38
C THR A 579 -10.66 -15.37 -30.46
N VAL A 580 -9.65 -15.91 -29.76
CA VAL A 580 -8.81 -15.13 -28.85
C VAL A 580 -7.92 -14.13 -29.61
N ILE A 581 -7.28 -14.56 -30.70
CA ILE A 581 -6.40 -13.67 -31.48
C ILE A 581 -7.19 -12.52 -32.12
N ASN A 582 -8.35 -12.79 -32.74
CA ASN A 582 -9.17 -11.74 -33.33
C ASN A 582 -9.67 -10.75 -32.27
N LYS A 583 -9.93 -11.23 -31.05
CA LYS A 583 -10.30 -10.40 -29.91
C LYS A 583 -9.18 -9.41 -29.55
N ILE A 584 -7.97 -9.91 -29.36
CA ILE A 584 -6.78 -9.12 -29.06
C ILE A 584 -6.52 -8.08 -30.15
N ILE A 585 -6.55 -8.50 -31.43
CA ILE A 585 -6.37 -7.60 -32.57
C ILE A 585 -7.44 -6.51 -32.56
N ALA A 586 -8.72 -6.86 -32.39
CA ALA A 586 -9.81 -5.89 -32.39
C ALA A 586 -9.72 -4.87 -31.25
N TYR A 587 -9.27 -5.30 -30.06
CA TYR A 587 -9.05 -4.42 -28.90
C TYR A 587 -7.93 -3.40 -29.14
N GLU A 588 -6.91 -3.77 -29.91
CA GLU A 588 -5.76 -2.90 -30.19
C GLU A 588 -5.90 -2.08 -31.50
N ASP A 589 -6.60 -2.59 -32.51
CA ASP A 589 -6.77 -1.96 -33.84
C ASP A 589 -8.02 -1.08 -33.93
N THR A 590 -9.11 -1.56 -33.32
CA THR A 590 -10.41 -0.88 -33.35
C THR A 590 -10.98 -0.76 -31.93
N PRO A 591 -10.24 -0.13 -31.00
CA PRO A 591 -10.68 0.02 -29.63
C PRO A 591 -12.06 0.70 -29.57
N PRO A 592 -13.00 0.21 -28.75
CA PRO A 592 -14.37 0.71 -28.75
C PRO A 592 -14.40 2.23 -28.46
N PHE A 593 -15.10 2.99 -29.31
CA PHE A 593 -15.31 4.42 -29.05
C PHE A 593 -16.36 4.63 -27.95
N ASN A 594 -15.96 4.37 -26.70
CA ASN A 594 -16.81 4.48 -25.52
C ASN A 594 -16.00 5.11 -24.39
N THR A 595 -16.29 6.36 -24.05
CA THR A 595 -15.55 7.08 -23.00
C THR A 595 -15.80 6.50 -21.60
N THR A 596 -16.99 5.95 -21.36
CA THR A 596 -17.36 5.30 -20.09
C THR A 596 -16.51 4.07 -19.84
N PHE A 597 -16.28 3.23 -20.85
CA PHE A 597 -15.47 2.02 -20.74
C PHE A 597 -14.08 2.28 -20.13
N TYR A 598 -13.32 3.26 -20.68
CA TYR A 598 -11.96 3.59 -20.21
C TYR A 598 -11.91 4.38 -18.90
N SER A 599 -13.05 4.83 -18.39
CA SER A 599 -13.15 5.63 -17.16
C SER A 599 -13.79 4.88 -16.00
N HIS A 600 -14.35 3.68 -16.24
CA HIS A 600 -15.01 2.86 -15.23
C HIS A 600 -14.33 1.51 -15.05
N ALA A 601 -14.02 1.19 -13.80
CA ALA A 601 -13.61 -0.14 -13.36
C ALA A 601 -14.62 -0.68 -12.34
N SER A 602 -14.60 -1.99 -12.11
CA SER A 602 -15.40 -2.61 -11.04
C SER A 602 -14.52 -3.53 -10.21
N LEU A 603 -14.66 -3.42 -8.90
CA LEU A 603 -14.00 -4.29 -7.93
C LEU A 603 -15.07 -5.10 -7.21
N ALA A 604 -15.01 -6.41 -7.35
CA ALA A 604 -15.87 -7.37 -6.67
C ALA A 604 -15.09 -8.05 -5.56
N SER A 605 -15.63 -8.06 -4.34
CA SER A 605 -14.87 -8.55 -3.18
C SER A 605 -15.74 -8.90 -1.99
N GLN A 606 -15.26 -9.84 -1.19
CA GLN A 606 -15.91 -10.27 0.04
C GLN A 606 -15.39 -9.50 1.26
N PHE A 607 -16.30 -8.96 2.08
CA PHE A 607 -16.02 -8.69 3.48
C PHE A 607 -16.24 -9.97 4.28
N GLN A 608 -15.15 -10.61 4.67
CA GLN A 608 -15.22 -11.92 5.30
C GLN A 608 -15.41 -11.76 6.80
N CYS A 609 -16.61 -12.04 7.33
CA CYS A 609 -16.85 -11.90 8.77
C CYS A 609 -17.41 -13.15 9.48
N CYS A 610 -17.29 -13.06 10.81
CA CYS A 610 -17.97 -13.86 11.85
C CYS A 610 -17.64 -15.35 11.97
N ARG A 611 -16.48 -15.82 11.52
CA ARG A 611 -15.98 -17.11 12.06
C ARG A 611 -15.62 -16.94 13.55
N ASP A 612 -15.78 -18.02 14.33
CA ASP A 612 -15.55 -18.01 15.78
C ASP A 612 -14.17 -17.41 16.13
N GLY A 613 -14.13 -16.51 17.12
CA GLY A 613 -12.88 -15.91 17.63
C GLY A 613 -12.52 -14.51 17.09
N ALA A 614 -13.23 -13.96 16.10
CA ALA A 614 -12.97 -12.61 15.60
C ALA A 614 -13.81 -11.52 16.29
N SER A 615 -13.27 -10.31 16.34
CA SER A 615 -13.98 -9.12 16.83
C SER A 615 -15.19 -8.79 15.95
N TYR A 616 -16.28 -8.33 16.59
CA TYR A 616 -17.54 -8.02 15.93
C TYR A 616 -17.36 -6.96 14.83
N GLY A 617 -17.77 -7.28 13.60
CA GLY A 617 -17.72 -6.34 12.48
C GLY A 617 -16.32 -6.05 11.93
N THR A 618 -15.32 -6.89 12.23
CA THR A 618 -13.95 -6.81 11.69
C THR A 618 -13.75 -7.85 10.60
N ASP A 619 -13.13 -7.46 9.48
CA ASP A 619 -12.78 -8.36 8.38
C ASP A 619 -11.77 -9.43 8.85
N GLN A 620 -11.87 -10.64 8.34
CA GLN A 620 -10.98 -11.77 8.66
C GLN A 620 -9.91 -12.00 7.59
N ARG A 621 -10.02 -11.26 6.47
CA ARG A 621 -9.06 -11.26 5.37
C ARG A 621 -8.82 -9.83 4.88
N THR A 622 -7.83 -9.69 4.01
CA THR A 622 -7.43 -8.40 3.43
C THR A 622 -8.14 -8.11 2.11
N PHE A 623 -9.26 -8.80 1.83
CA PHE A 623 -9.95 -8.74 0.55
C PHE A 623 -10.52 -7.34 0.27
N ILE A 624 -11.29 -6.79 1.22
CA ILE A 624 -11.80 -5.41 1.12
C ILE A 624 -10.66 -4.41 1.24
N GLU A 625 -9.65 -4.69 2.05
CA GLU A 625 -8.51 -3.80 2.25
C GLU A 625 -7.72 -3.57 0.94
N VAL A 626 -7.33 -4.65 0.24
CA VAL A 626 -6.62 -4.54 -1.04
C VAL A 626 -7.52 -3.99 -2.16
N SER A 627 -8.82 -4.30 -2.10
CA SER A 627 -9.80 -3.74 -3.04
C SER A 627 -9.96 -2.23 -2.85
N GLU A 628 -10.01 -1.73 -1.61
CA GLU A 628 -10.05 -0.29 -1.35
C GLU A 628 -8.71 0.40 -1.66
N PHE A 629 -7.57 -0.26 -1.45
CA PHE A 629 -6.27 0.22 -1.96
C PHE A 629 -6.32 0.43 -3.47
N ALA A 630 -6.67 -0.62 -4.22
CA ALA A 630 -6.82 -0.59 -5.67
C ALA A 630 -7.79 0.51 -6.13
N ARG A 631 -8.93 0.62 -5.45
CA ARG A 631 -9.93 1.65 -5.70
C ARG A 631 -9.34 3.05 -5.53
N ASN A 632 -8.64 3.30 -4.43
CA ASN A 632 -8.10 4.61 -4.10
C ASN A 632 -7.01 5.04 -5.09
N VAL A 633 -6.16 4.11 -5.54
CA VAL A 633 -5.19 4.36 -6.61
C VAL A 633 -5.90 4.80 -7.89
N MET A 634 -6.91 4.04 -8.33
CA MET A 634 -7.67 4.35 -9.54
C MET A 634 -8.48 5.65 -9.45
N VAL A 635 -9.13 5.92 -8.31
CA VAL A 635 -9.86 7.18 -8.07
C VAL A 635 -8.90 8.37 -8.08
N SER A 636 -7.71 8.23 -7.51
CA SER A 636 -6.66 9.25 -7.56
C SER A 636 -6.17 9.51 -8.99
N ALA A 637 -6.23 8.49 -9.85
CA ALA A 637 -6.00 8.60 -11.29
C ALA A 637 -7.22 9.08 -12.10
N GLY A 638 -8.29 9.53 -11.43
CA GLY A 638 -9.49 10.08 -12.07
C GLY A 638 -10.46 9.04 -12.63
N LYS A 639 -10.42 7.80 -12.13
CA LYS A 639 -11.38 6.74 -12.50
C LYS A 639 -12.61 6.73 -11.61
N THR A 640 -13.72 6.31 -12.19
CA THR A 640 -14.89 5.86 -11.43
C THR A 640 -14.75 4.37 -11.19
N VAL A 641 -14.99 3.93 -9.96
CA VAL A 641 -14.77 2.52 -9.57
C VAL A 641 -15.96 2.04 -8.76
N ASP A 642 -16.64 1.03 -9.30
CA ASP A 642 -17.77 0.38 -8.64
C ASP A 642 -17.28 -0.53 -7.51
N ARG A 643 -18.03 -0.54 -6.41
CA ARG A 643 -17.86 -1.48 -5.31
C ARG A 643 -18.94 -2.55 -5.42
N LEU A 644 -18.58 -3.71 -5.97
CA LEU A 644 -19.45 -4.89 -6.02
C LEU A 644 -19.10 -5.78 -4.82
N TYR A 645 -19.29 -5.24 -3.62
CA TYR A 645 -18.88 -5.91 -2.40
C TYR A 645 -20.04 -6.63 -1.74
N MET A 646 -19.75 -7.79 -1.16
CA MET A 646 -20.72 -8.50 -0.33
C MET A 646 -20.13 -8.89 1.03
N GLU A 647 -20.97 -9.03 2.04
CA GLU A 647 -20.56 -9.56 3.34
C GLU A 647 -21.00 -11.02 3.52
N THR A 648 -20.17 -11.81 4.20
CA THR A 648 -20.61 -13.11 4.73
C THR A 648 -20.67 -13.03 6.24
N GLY A 649 -21.81 -13.33 6.85
CA GLY A 649 -22.00 -13.30 8.31
C GLY A 649 -23.23 -12.50 8.72
N THR A 650 -23.31 -12.11 10.00
CA THR A 650 -24.46 -11.33 10.53
C THR A 650 -24.05 -10.03 11.24
N SER A 651 -22.74 -9.75 11.33
CA SER A 651 -22.24 -8.54 11.96
C SER A 651 -22.05 -7.45 10.92
N THR A 652 -22.49 -6.24 11.24
CA THR A 652 -22.28 -5.09 10.37
C THR A 652 -20.78 -4.79 10.20
N PRO A 653 -20.26 -4.66 8.97
CA PRO A 653 -18.88 -4.31 8.68
C PRO A 653 -18.49 -2.94 9.27
N THR A 654 -17.37 -2.91 9.98
CA THR A 654 -16.87 -1.70 10.65
C THR A 654 -15.37 -1.50 10.49
N ARG A 655 -14.58 -2.58 10.41
CA ARG A 655 -13.10 -2.52 10.42
C ARG A 655 -12.48 -3.49 9.42
N TYR A 656 -11.32 -3.11 8.89
CA TYR A 656 -10.42 -4.00 8.16
C TYR A 656 -9.73 -5.01 9.10
N TYR A 657 -9.01 -5.97 8.53
CA TYR A 657 -8.28 -7.01 9.28
C TYR A 657 -7.28 -6.43 10.29
N ASP A 658 -6.56 -5.37 9.89
CA ASP A 658 -5.61 -4.66 10.76
C ASP A 658 -6.27 -3.85 11.90
N GLY A 659 -7.60 -3.87 11.98
CA GLY A 659 -8.39 -3.16 12.98
C GLY A 659 -8.70 -1.70 12.62
N SER A 660 -8.17 -1.16 11.52
CA SER A 660 -8.48 0.19 11.08
C SER A 660 -9.93 0.32 10.59
N LEU A 661 -10.51 1.52 10.69
CA LEU A 661 -11.92 1.74 10.34
C LEU A 661 -12.14 1.65 8.84
N LEU A 662 -13.24 1.02 8.44
CA LEU A 662 -13.72 1.09 7.07
C LEU A 662 -14.02 2.55 6.68
N PRO A 663 -13.80 2.95 5.41
CA PRO A 663 -14.14 4.27 4.91
C PRO A 663 -15.62 4.60 5.15
N THR A 664 -15.93 5.86 5.41
CA THR A 664 -17.31 6.32 5.66
C THR A 664 -18.31 5.92 4.57
N ALA A 665 -17.83 5.70 3.34
CA ALA A 665 -18.65 5.27 2.21
C ALA A 665 -19.15 3.82 2.31
N ILE A 666 -18.51 2.96 3.10
CA ILE A 666 -18.86 1.54 3.25
C ILE A 666 -18.95 1.08 4.72
N GLY A 667 -18.62 1.93 5.68
CA GLY A 667 -18.75 1.62 7.11
C GLY A 667 -20.20 1.49 7.58
N ALA A 668 -20.41 1.01 8.81
CA ALA A 668 -21.71 0.62 9.37
C ALA A 668 -22.86 1.64 9.24
N SER A 669 -22.59 2.94 9.19
CA SER A 669 -23.62 4.00 9.06
C SER A 669 -23.82 4.51 7.62
N SER A 670 -23.13 3.92 6.65
CA SER A 670 -23.18 4.36 5.24
C SER A 670 -24.48 4.00 4.52
N GLY A 671 -25.16 2.94 4.99
CA GLY A 671 -26.26 2.31 4.26
C GLY A 671 -25.79 1.52 3.02
N PHE A 672 -24.48 1.26 2.90
CA PHE A 672 -23.94 0.37 1.86
C PHE A 672 -24.51 -1.03 2.03
N ALA A 673 -24.92 -1.65 0.92
CA ALA A 673 -25.83 -2.78 0.96
C ALA A 673 -25.15 -4.15 1.21
N TRP A 674 -23.85 -4.26 0.95
CA TRP A 674 -23.04 -5.47 1.20
C TRP A 674 -23.66 -6.77 0.66
N ASN A 675 -24.33 -6.70 -0.48
CA ASN A 675 -25.14 -7.78 -1.03
C ASN A 675 -24.94 -7.97 -2.54
N ALA A 676 -23.75 -7.59 -3.06
CA ALA A 676 -23.45 -7.81 -4.46
C ALA A 676 -23.63 -9.29 -4.83
N ASP A 677 -24.10 -9.54 -6.04
CA ASP A 677 -24.37 -10.88 -6.55
C ASP A 677 -23.87 -11.06 -8.01
N SER A 678 -24.17 -12.22 -8.60
CA SER A 678 -23.78 -12.53 -9.97
C SER A 678 -24.42 -11.60 -11.00
N ASP A 679 -25.66 -11.14 -10.77
CA ASP A 679 -26.35 -10.19 -11.65
C ASP A 679 -25.60 -8.84 -11.66
N ASP A 680 -25.16 -8.35 -10.50
CA ASP A 680 -24.35 -7.13 -10.41
C ASP A 680 -23.04 -7.24 -11.20
N ILE A 681 -22.35 -8.39 -11.13
CA ILE A 681 -21.13 -8.65 -11.90
C ILE A 681 -21.43 -8.73 -13.41
N THR A 682 -22.45 -9.49 -13.82
CA THR A 682 -22.87 -9.61 -15.22
C THR A 682 -23.26 -8.24 -15.79
N ASN A 683 -23.96 -7.41 -15.01
CA ASN A 683 -24.33 -6.05 -15.40
C ASN A 683 -23.10 -5.16 -15.58
N ALA A 684 -22.16 -5.15 -14.63
CA ALA A 684 -20.93 -4.39 -14.75
C ALA A 684 -20.14 -4.77 -16.02
N TRP A 685 -20.04 -6.07 -16.30
CA TRP A 685 -19.39 -6.59 -17.50
C TRP A 685 -20.07 -6.10 -18.78
N ASN A 686 -21.40 -6.24 -18.86
CA ASN A 686 -22.20 -5.90 -20.03
C ASN A 686 -22.29 -4.39 -20.29
N GLU A 687 -22.28 -3.57 -19.24
CA GLU A 687 -22.19 -2.11 -19.35
C GLU A 687 -20.81 -1.62 -19.82
N GLY A 688 -19.79 -2.45 -19.63
CA GLY A 688 -18.41 -2.24 -20.08
C GLY A 688 -17.54 -1.56 -19.02
N ARG A 689 -16.45 -2.25 -18.66
CA ARG A 689 -15.40 -1.77 -17.76
C ARG A 689 -14.05 -2.05 -18.40
N PHE A 690 -13.09 -1.14 -18.31
CA PHE A 690 -11.75 -1.41 -18.85
C PHE A 690 -10.98 -2.42 -17.98
N LEU A 691 -11.29 -2.46 -16.68
CA LEU A 691 -10.71 -3.36 -15.68
C LEU A 691 -11.82 -3.91 -14.78
N ILE A 692 -11.82 -5.22 -14.59
CA ILE A 692 -12.57 -5.89 -13.53
C ILE A 692 -11.58 -6.64 -12.65
N MET A 693 -11.68 -6.45 -11.34
CA MET A 693 -10.95 -7.26 -10.37
C MET A 693 -11.97 -8.01 -9.51
N HIS A 694 -11.69 -9.28 -9.27
CA HIS A 694 -12.37 -10.02 -8.23
C HIS A 694 -11.36 -10.43 -7.15
N ARG A 695 -11.75 -10.30 -5.88
CA ARG A 695 -10.89 -10.61 -4.73
C ARG A 695 -11.66 -11.25 -3.58
N ASP A 696 -11.44 -12.55 -3.40
CA ASP A 696 -12.08 -13.45 -2.44
C ASP A 696 -11.47 -14.87 -2.57
N HIS A 697 -12.14 -15.90 -2.06
CA HIS A 697 -12.03 -17.30 -2.44
C HIS A 697 -12.38 -17.55 -3.92
N GLY A 698 -11.88 -18.66 -4.45
CA GLY A 698 -12.20 -19.17 -5.77
C GLY A 698 -11.85 -20.64 -5.89
N TRP A 699 -12.20 -21.21 -7.04
CA TRP A 699 -11.76 -22.54 -7.48
C TRP A 699 -11.74 -22.58 -9.00
N GLU A 700 -11.46 -23.74 -9.59
CA GLU A 700 -11.32 -23.88 -11.04
C GLU A 700 -12.56 -23.49 -11.86
N GLU A 701 -13.77 -23.52 -11.28
CA GLU A 701 -15.02 -23.20 -11.99
C GLU A 701 -15.55 -21.79 -11.70
N GLY A 702 -14.94 -21.01 -10.79
CA GLY A 702 -15.47 -19.69 -10.49
C GLY A 702 -14.92 -18.95 -9.28
N TRP A 703 -15.61 -17.85 -9.01
CA TRP A 703 -15.45 -16.95 -7.88
C TRP A 703 -16.51 -17.25 -6.82
N SER A 704 -16.14 -17.15 -5.53
CA SER A 704 -17.07 -17.49 -4.46
C SER A 704 -17.98 -16.35 -4.01
N HIS A 705 -17.43 -15.17 -3.70
CA HIS A 705 -18.19 -14.05 -3.13
C HIS A 705 -17.72 -12.68 -3.65
N PRO A 706 -18.59 -11.92 -4.35
CA PRO A 706 -19.86 -12.39 -4.91
C PRO A 706 -19.68 -13.57 -5.87
N GLU A 707 -20.59 -14.55 -5.80
CA GLU A 707 -20.50 -15.79 -6.57
C GLU A 707 -20.59 -15.51 -8.07
N TYR A 708 -19.70 -16.13 -8.85
CA TYR A 708 -19.71 -16.02 -10.31
C TYR A 708 -18.99 -17.22 -10.93
N GLU A 709 -19.71 -18.07 -11.64
CA GLU A 709 -19.22 -19.36 -12.10
C GLU A 709 -19.27 -19.49 -13.63
N LEU A 710 -18.98 -20.71 -14.12
CA LEU A 710 -19.00 -21.03 -15.54
C LEU A 710 -20.32 -20.68 -16.25
N PRO A 711 -21.53 -20.95 -15.70
CA PRO A 711 -22.78 -20.66 -16.39
C PRO A 711 -22.98 -19.17 -16.70
N GLU A 712 -22.64 -18.28 -15.77
CA GLU A 712 -22.84 -16.84 -15.90
C GLU A 712 -21.99 -16.25 -17.04
N ILE A 713 -20.85 -16.87 -17.37
CA ILE A 713 -20.03 -16.48 -18.52
C ILE A 713 -20.81 -16.58 -19.84
N ASP A 714 -21.73 -17.54 -19.97
CA ASP A 714 -22.49 -17.74 -21.20
C ASP A 714 -23.47 -16.58 -21.47
N ASP A 715 -23.91 -15.90 -20.41
CA ASP A 715 -24.82 -14.75 -20.43
C ASP A 715 -24.12 -13.41 -20.72
N LEU A 716 -22.78 -13.40 -20.81
CA LEU A 716 -22.02 -12.20 -21.18
C LEU A 716 -22.30 -11.75 -22.62
N THR A 717 -22.74 -10.50 -22.75
CA THR A 717 -23.12 -9.79 -23.98
C THR A 717 -22.31 -8.52 -24.23
N ASN A 718 -21.21 -8.33 -23.50
CA ASN A 718 -20.36 -7.14 -23.53
C ASN A 718 -19.67 -6.85 -24.88
N GLY A 719 -19.73 -7.76 -25.86
CA GLY A 719 -19.31 -7.48 -27.24
C GLY A 719 -17.84 -7.08 -27.33
N THR A 720 -17.58 -5.85 -27.81
CA THR A 720 -16.24 -5.26 -27.93
C THR A 720 -15.76 -4.55 -26.65
N LEU A 721 -16.62 -4.42 -25.63
CA LEU A 721 -16.29 -3.80 -24.33
C LEU A 721 -15.65 -4.85 -23.42
N GLN A 722 -14.47 -5.33 -23.79
CA GLN A 722 -13.81 -6.46 -23.12
C GLN A 722 -12.80 -5.96 -22.08
N PRO A 723 -13.03 -6.21 -20.78
CA PRO A 723 -12.10 -5.83 -19.73
C PRO A 723 -10.80 -6.64 -19.79
N VAL A 724 -9.74 -6.05 -19.25
CA VAL A 724 -8.69 -6.82 -18.57
C VAL A 724 -9.25 -7.29 -17.23
N VAL A 725 -8.96 -8.54 -16.85
CA VAL A 725 -9.44 -9.12 -15.60
C VAL A 725 -8.28 -9.46 -14.67
N PHE A 726 -8.35 -9.00 -13.43
CA PHE A 726 -7.50 -9.49 -12.34
C PHE A 726 -8.34 -10.45 -11.50
N SER A 727 -8.16 -11.75 -11.74
CA SER A 727 -8.83 -12.83 -11.01
C SER A 727 -7.97 -13.21 -9.82
N VAL A 728 -8.12 -12.47 -8.72
CA VAL A 728 -7.25 -12.59 -7.53
C VAL A 728 -7.87 -13.61 -6.57
N ASN A 729 -7.93 -14.88 -7.01
CA ASN A 729 -8.76 -15.90 -6.36
C ASN A 729 -8.22 -17.31 -6.58
N CYS A 730 -7.99 -18.06 -5.50
CA CYS A 730 -7.57 -19.46 -5.50
C CYS A 730 -8.01 -20.25 -6.74
N ALA A 731 -7.05 -20.73 -7.54
CA ALA A 731 -7.27 -21.66 -8.65
C ALA A 731 -8.21 -21.22 -9.79
N SER A 732 -8.71 -19.98 -9.79
CA SER A 732 -9.59 -19.49 -10.85
C SER A 732 -8.92 -19.44 -12.23
N GLY A 733 -7.58 -19.40 -12.24
CA GLY A 733 -6.72 -19.49 -13.41
C GLY A 733 -6.28 -20.90 -13.79
N PHE A 734 -6.98 -21.96 -13.37
CA PHE A 734 -6.63 -23.35 -13.71
C PHE A 734 -6.70 -23.60 -15.23
N TRP A 735 -5.59 -23.99 -15.86
CA TRP A 735 -5.53 -24.26 -17.31
C TRP A 735 -4.78 -25.56 -17.66
N ASP A 736 -4.27 -26.31 -16.69
CA ASP A 736 -3.37 -27.44 -16.95
C ASP A 736 -4.01 -28.82 -16.71
N ASN A 737 -5.35 -28.93 -16.68
CA ASN A 737 -6.09 -30.15 -16.30
C ASN A 737 -5.70 -31.37 -17.13
N GLU A 738 -5.39 -31.19 -18.41
CA GLU A 738 -5.00 -32.25 -19.34
C GLU A 738 -3.71 -32.93 -18.91
N THR A 739 -2.76 -32.14 -18.40
CA THR A 739 -1.45 -32.65 -17.95
C THR A 739 -1.43 -32.96 -16.46
N ALA A 740 -2.29 -32.30 -15.68
CA ALA A 740 -2.46 -32.56 -14.26
C ALA A 740 -3.27 -33.84 -14.00
N GLY A 741 -3.86 -34.43 -15.05
CA GLY A 741 -4.57 -35.70 -14.98
C GLY A 741 -5.88 -35.62 -14.21
N GLY A 742 -6.57 -34.47 -14.27
CA GLY A 742 -7.76 -34.22 -13.45
C GLY A 742 -7.45 -33.91 -11.99
N ALA A 743 -6.23 -33.46 -11.69
CA ALA A 743 -5.89 -33.00 -10.34
C ALA A 743 -6.85 -31.88 -9.89
N TYR A 744 -6.86 -31.61 -8.60
CA TYR A 744 -7.67 -30.55 -8.00
C TYR A 744 -9.19 -30.78 -7.93
N GLY A 745 -9.71 -31.86 -8.54
CA GLY A 745 -11.15 -32.08 -8.69
C GLY A 745 -11.61 -31.95 -10.15
N THR A 746 -10.69 -31.57 -11.04
CA THR A 746 -10.95 -31.30 -12.44
C THR A 746 -11.17 -32.59 -13.26
N THR A 747 -11.91 -32.47 -14.35
CA THR A 747 -11.98 -33.46 -15.43
C THR A 747 -11.02 -33.09 -16.54
N VAL A 748 -10.26 -34.08 -17.04
CA VAL A 748 -9.39 -33.95 -18.22
C VAL A 748 -10.25 -33.59 -19.45
N GLY A 749 -9.89 -32.52 -20.15
CA GLY A 749 -10.58 -32.04 -21.37
C GLY A 749 -11.80 -31.13 -21.14
N ASN A 750 -12.08 -30.72 -19.89
CA ASN A 750 -13.01 -29.62 -19.61
C ASN A 750 -12.26 -28.27 -19.68
N VAL A 751 -13.01 -27.19 -19.93
CA VAL A 751 -12.49 -25.82 -19.94
C VAL A 751 -12.91 -25.12 -18.65
N TYR A 752 -11.96 -24.46 -17.98
CA TYR A 752 -12.16 -23.84 -16.67
C TYR A 752 -12.31 -22.32 -16.74
N PHE A 753 -12.50 -21.69 -15.59
CA PHE A 753 -13.07 -20.34 -15.48
C PHE A 753 -12.35 -19.27 -16.31
N CYS A 754 -11.07 -18.99 -16.03
CA CYS A 754 -10.32 -17.98 -16.80
C CYS A 754 -10.15 -18.36 -18.27
N GLU A 755 -10.02 -19.65 -18.59
CA GLU A 755 -9.94 -20.10 -19.97
C GLU A 755 -11.24 -19.84 -20.72
N LYS A 756 -12.39 -20.17 -20.11
CA LYS A 756 -13.72 -19.92 -20.68
C LYS A 756 -13.95 -18.43 -20.88
N LEU A 757 -13.56 -17.59 -19.93
CA LEU A 757 -13.61 -16.12 -20.05
C LEU A 757 -12.78 -15.60 -21.23
N LEU A 758 -11.55 -16.09 -21.41
CA LEU A 758 -10.68 -15.69 -22.52
C LEU A 758 -11.22 -16.20 -23.86
N ARG A 759 -11.66 -17.46 -23.92
CA ARG A 759 -12.17 -18.16 -25.11
C ARG A 759 -13.58 -17.71 -25.51
N LYS A 760 -14.33 -16.98 -24.66
CA LYS A 760 -15.69 -16.52 -24.95
C LYS A 760 -15.74 -15.67 -26.23
N ALA A 761 -16.49 -16.15 -27.22
CA ALA A 761 -16.76 -15.40 -28.44
C ALA A 761 -17.72 -14.22 -28.18
N ASN A 762 -17.48 -13.11 -28.88
CA ASN A 762 -18.28 -11.87 -28.80
C ASN A 762 -18.47 -11.31 -27.38
N GLY A 763 -17.49 -11.49 -26.50
CA GLY A 763 -17.56 -11.01 -25.12
C GLY A 763 -16.44 -11.59 -24.25
N GLY A 764 -16.68 -11.63 -22.94
CA GLY A 764 -15.71 -12.11 -21.96
C GLY A 764 -14.57 -11.11 -21.72
N ALA A 765 -13.40 -11.63 -21.37
CA ALA A 765 -12.18 -10.84 -21.12
C ALA A 765 -11.27 -10.79 -22.36
N VAL A 766 -10.43 -9.75 -22.47
CA VAL A 766 -9.39 -9.65 -23.50
C VAL A 766 -8.03 -10.21 -23.03
N GLY A 767 -7.79 -10.20 -21.72
CA GLY A 767 -6.62 -10.78 -21.08
C GLY A 767 -6.79 -10.81 -19.56
N ILE A 768 -6.16 -11.78 -18.92
CA ILE A 768 -6.43 -12.11 -17.51
C ILE A 768 -5.11 -12.33 -16.78
N LEU A 769 -4.99 -11.80 -15.57
CA LEU A 769 -4.01 -12.26 -14.58
C LEU A 769 -4.74 -13.12 -13.56
N GLY A 770 -4.27 -14.35 -13.35
CA GLY A 770 -4.88 -15.29 -12.41
C GLY A 770 -3.93 -16.39 -11.94
N ASP A 771 -4.29 -17.02 -10.83
CA ASP A 771 -3.55 -18.06 -10.13
C ASP A 771 -4.10 -19.47 -10.40
N THR A 772 -3.20 -20.45 -10.53
CA THR A 772 -3.57 -21.80 -10.99
C THR A 772 -3.99 -22.75 -9.88
N ARG A 773 -3.73 -22.45 -8.61
CA ARG A 773 -4.09 -23.26 -7.43
C ARG A 773 -4.42 -22.35 -6.24
N ASN A 774 -4.79 -22.93 -5.10
CA ASN A 774 -4.92 -22.22 -3.83
C ASN A 774 -3.70 -21.36 -3.55
N SER A 775 -3.97 -20.11 -3.19
CA SER A 775 -2.99 -19.04 -3.09
C SER A 775 -3.12 -18.32 -1.74
N PRO A 776 -2.00 -18.01 -1.06
CA PRO A 776 -2.02 -17.34 0.23
C PRO A 776 -2.58 -15.91 0.15
N SER A 777 -3.46 -15.56 1.09
CA SER A 777 -4.22 -14.29 1.04
C SER A 777 -3.32 -13.05 1.02
N TRP A 778 -2.36 -12.92 1.93
CA TRP A 778 -1.55 -11.71 2.00
C TRP A 778 -0.51 -11.60 0.89
N ALA A 779 0.05 -12.72 0.44
CA ALA A 779 0.97 -12.73 -0.69
C ALA A 779 0.24 -12.29 -1.97
N ASN A 780 -0.97 -12.82 -2.23
CA ASN A 780 -1.85 -12.32 -3.28
C ASN A 780 -2.16 -10.82 -3.14
N SER A 781 -2.49 -10.35 -1.93
CA SER A 781 -2.82 -8.92 -1.72
C SER A 781 -1.62 -8.04 -2.03
N THR A 782 -0.44 -8.46 -1.59
CA THR A 782 0.82 -7.76 -1.84
C THR A 782 1.14 -7.73 -3.34
N LEU A 783 1.07 -8.88 -4.01
CA LEU A 783 1.27 -8.98 -5.46
C LEU A 783 0.26 -8.12 -6.23
N THR A 784 -1.00 -8.06 -5.78
CA THR A 784 -2.03 -7.18 -6.34
C THR A 784 -1.71 -5.71 -6.13
N GLN A 785 -1.19 -5.29 -4.98
CA GLN A 785 -0.73 -3.91 -4.80
C GLN A 785 0.31 -3.54 -5.87
N GLY A 786 1.25 -4.45 -6.14
CA GLY A 786 2.23 -4.30 -7.20
C GLY A 786 1.59 -4.14 -8.59
N PHE A 787 0.50 -4.86 -8.91
CA PHE A 787 -0.18 -4.67 -10.20
C PHE A 787 -0.70 -3.24 -10.39
N TYR A 788 -1.30 -2.68 -9.35
CA TYR A 788 -1.82 -1.31 -9.39
C TYR A 788 -0.69 -0.28 -9.41
N ASP A 789 0.41 -0.51 -8.68
CA ASP A 789 1.60 0.34 -8.74
C ASP A 789 2.28 0.30 -10.11
N ALA A 790 2.31 -0.85 -10.78
CA ALA A 790 2.82 -0.95 -12.15
C ALA A 790 2.06 0.00 -13.09
N ILE A 791 0.73 -0.03 -13.05
CA ILE A 791 -0.13 0.78 -13.93
C ILE A 791 -0.08 2.28 -13.53
N TRP A 792 -0.07 2.54 -12.23
CA TRP A 792 -0.07 3.88 -11.62
C TRP A 792 1.10 4.01 -10.64
N PRO A 793 2.30 4.35 -11.14
CA PRO A 793 3.52 4.35 -10.32
C PRO A 793 3.45 5.36 -9.19
N ASN A 794 4.13 5.04 -8.09
CA ASN A 794 4.08 5.72 -6.79
C ASN A 794 2.79 5.46 -5.99
N ALA A 795 1.94 4.52 -6.43
CA ALA A 795 0.91 3.97 -5.54
C ALA A 795 1.55 3.36 -4.29
N ILE A 796 2.77 2.83 -4.44
CA ILE A 796 3.64 2.37 -3.36
C ILE A 796 4.89 3.24 -3.38
N GLY A 797 4.89 4.34 -2.63
CA GLY A 797 5.95 5.35 -2.70
C GLY A 797 7.36 4.86 -2.35
N SER A 798 7.49 3.69 -1.70
CA SER A 798 8.76 3.08 -1.32
C SER A 798 9.32 2.07 -2.33
N PHE A 799 8.63 1.82 -3.44
CA PHE A 799 8.96 0.75 -4.38
C PHE A 799 8.91 1.17 -5.86
N GLY A 800 9.68 0.46 -6.68
CA GLY A 800 9.57 0.52 -8.14
C GLY A 800 10.18 1.78 -8.77
N ALA A 801 9.97 1.89 -10.08
CA ALA A 801 10.31 3.07 -10.86
C ALA A 801 9.10 4.02 -10.95
N ALA A 802 9.34 5.31 -11.14
CA ALA A 802 8.27 6.29 -11.43
C ALA A 802 7.72 6.17 -12.88
N THR A 803 7.80 4.98 -13.49
CA THR A 803 7.46 4.70 -14.88
C THR A 803 6.29 3.73 -14.92
N ALA A 804 5.22 4.08 -15.63
CA ALA A 804 4.06 3.20 -15.76
C ALA A 804 4.37 2.00 -16.66
N GLN A 805 3.81 0.85 -16.30
CA GLN A 805 3.83 -0.39 -17.06
C GLN A 805 2.38 -0.84 -17.29
N ARG A 806 2.01 -1.05 -18.55
CA ARG A 806 0.63 -1.34 -18.94
C ARG A 806 0.44 -2.62 -19.73
N ARG A 807 1.53 -3.30 -20.11
CA ARG A 807 1.44 -4.61 -20.74
C ARG A 807 1.20 -5.66 -19.66
N LEU A 808 0.29 -6.61 -19.89
CA LEU A 808 -0.10 -7.58 -18.87
C LEU A 808 1.07 -8.36 -18.27
N GLY A 809 2.02 -8.79 -19.10
CA GLY A 809 3.20 -9.50 -18.61
C GLY A 809 4.15 -8.61 -17.79
N ASP A 810 4.27 -7.33 -18.14
CA ASP A 810 5.07 -6.36 -17.38
C ASP A 810 4.42 -6.04 -16.01
N ILE A 811 3.08 -5.90 -15.98
CA ILE A 811 2.30 -5.71 -14.76
C ILE A 811 2.50 -6.91 -13.82
N LEU A 812 2.40 -8.13 -14.35
CA LEU A 812 2.62 -9.35 -13.59
C LEU A 812 4.04 -9.41 -13.01
N ASN A 813 5.05 -9.11 -13.82
CA ASN A 813 6.45 -9.14 -13.39
C ASN A 813 6.75 -8.08 -12.32
N HIS A 814 6.18 -6.88 -12.41
CA HIS A 814 6.31 -5.85 -11.37
C HIS A 814 5.65 -6.29 -10.05
N GLY A 815 4.47 -6.92 -10.12
CA GLY A 815 3.82 -7.52 -8.96
C GLY A 815 4.66 -8.61 -8.28
N LYS A 816 5.28 -9.50 -9.07
CA LYS A 816 6.20 -10.53 -8.56
C LYS A 816 7.45 -9.93 -7.91
N LEU A 817 8.07 -8.92 -8.54
CA LEU A 817 9.22 -8.22 -7.96
C LEU A 817 8.84 -7.51 -6.64
N TYR A 818 7.67 -6.89 -6.59
CA TYR A 818 7.18 -6.27 -5.36
C TYR A 818 6.97 -7.30 -4.26
N LEU A 819 6.29 -8.41 -4.55
CA LEU A 819 6.10 -9.51 -3.60
C LEU A 819 7.45 -10.01 -3.05
N MET A 820 8.44 -10.24 -3.91
CA MET A 820 9.76 -10.72 -3.47
C MET A 820 10.50 -9.71 -2.59
N SER A 821 10.26 -8.40 -2.76
CA SER A 821 10.78 -7.37 -1.86
C SER A 821 10.13 -7.42 -0.45
N LYS A 822 8.98 -8.10 -0.31
CA LYS A 822 8.13 -8.14 0.88
C LYS A 822 8.16 -9.49 1.64
N VAL A 823 9.03 -10.42 1.26
CA VAL A 823 9.11 -11.74 1.91
C VAL A 823 9.57 -11.68 3.35
N GLY A 824 8.71 -11.87 4.34
CA GLY A 824 9.00 -11.68 5.77
C GLY A 824 8.56 -10.31 6.26
N THR A 825 7.80 -9.55 5.47
CA THR A 825 7.15 -8.31 5.90
C THR A 825 5.71 -8.53 6.30
N SER A 826 5.28 -7.83 7.35
CA SER A 826 3.85 -7.71 7.64
C SER A 826 3.25 -6.70 6.67
N VAL A 827 2.38 -7.18 5.78
CA VAL A 827 1.61 -6.35 4.86
C VAL A 827 0.15 -6.53 5.21
N MET A 828 -0.61 -5.45 5.40
CA MET A 828 -2.04 -5.53 5.72
C MET A 828 -2.33 -6.47 6.92
N GLY A 829 -1.51 -6.35 7.96
CA GLY A 829 -1.68 -7.05 9.24
C GLY A 829 -1.08 -8.46 9.36
N ALA A 830 -0.44 -9.04 8.33
CA ALA A 830 0.25 -10.33 8.48
C ALA A 830 1.53 -10.50 7.66
N THR A 831 2.44 -11.34 8.16
CA THR A 831 3.78 -11.58 7.60
C THR A 831 3.77 -12.53 6.40
N ILE A 832 4.32 -12.11 5.26
CA ILE A 832 4.44 -12.96 4.06
C ILE A 832 5.57 -14.00 4.26
N ALA A 833 5.29 -15.29 4.30
CA ALA A 833 6.35 -16.29 4.40
C ALA A 833 7.12 -16.46 3.06
N ASN A 834 8.40 -16.87 3.14
CA ASN A 834 9.19 -17.13 1.93
C ASN A 834 8.63 -18.26 1.07
N SER A 835 8.17 -19.34 1.70
CA SER A 835 7.51 -20.45 1.00
C SER A 835 6.27 -20.00 0.24
N ASP A 836 5.50 -19.08 0.83
CA ASP A 836 4.26 -18.56 0.25
C ASP A 836 4.58 -17.68 -0.95
N ALA A 837 5.52 -16.75 -0.80
CA ALA A 837 5.94 -15.88 -1.90
C ALA A 837 6.55 -16.65 -3.08
N VAL A 838 7.37 -17.66 -2.81
CA VAL A 838 7.94 -18.52 -3.87
C VAL A 838 6.84 -19.31 -4.57
N ASN A 839 5.84 -19.83 -3.85
CA ASN A 839 4.70 -20.49 -4.49
C ASN A 839 3.91 -19.54 -5.38
N GLU A 840 3.69 -18.28 -4.96
CA GLU A 840 3.00 -17.28 -5.79
C GLU A 840 3.71 -17.00 -7.12
N LEU A 841 5.05 -17.09 -7.17
CA LEU A 841 5.78 -16.99 -8.44
C LEU A 841 5.35 -18.07 -9.44
N TYR A 842 5.04 -19.27 -8.94
CA TYR A 842 4.60 -20.41 -9.76
C TYR A 842 3.11 -20.35 -10.09
N LEU A 843 2.28 -19.82 -9.18
CA LEU A 843 0.83 -19.79 -9.30
C LEU A 843 0.34 -18.80 -10.37
N TRP A 844 0.94 -17.61 -10.41
CA TRP A 844 0.41 -16.50 -11.19
C TRP A 844 0.87 -16.48 -12.65
N HIS A 845 -0.12 -16.38 -13.55
CA HIS A 845 0.06 -16.38 -14.99
C HIS A 845 -0.66 -15.21 -15.67
N CYS A 846 -0.07 -14.73 -16.77
CA CYS A 846 -0.80 -13.95 -17.76
C CYS A 846 -1.52 -14.93 -18.71
N ILE A 847 -2.82 -15.10 -18.52
CA ILE A 847 -3.69 -15.90 -19.40
C ILE A 847 -4.17 -14.98 -20.52
N GLY A 848 -3.44 -14.98 -21.63
CA GLY A 848 -3.58 -14.06 -22.74
C GLY A 848 -2.23 -13.67 -23.38
N ASP A 849 -2.27 -12.60 -24.16
CA ASP A 849 -1.08 -12.02 -24.79
C ASP A 849 -0.33 -11.12 -23.77
N PRO A 850 0.94 -11.44 -23.42
CA PRO A 850 1.69 -10.68 -22.43
C PRO A 850 2.04 -9.26 -22.90
N THR A 851 1.97 -8.99 -24.21
CA THR A 851 2.22 -7.67 -24.81
C THR A 851 0.97 -6.80 -24.91
N LEU A 852 -0.22 -7.33 -24.57
CA LEU A 852 -1.47 -6.59 -24.59
C LEU A 852 -1.40 -5.43 -23.60
N GLU A 853 -1.53 -4.20 -24.09
CA GLU A 853 -1.58 -3.00 -23.26
C GLU A 853 -2.99 -2.78 -22.71
N ILE A 854 -3.13 -2.64 -21.39
CA ILE A 854 -4.39 -2.15 -20.80
C ILE A 854 -4.58 -0.68 -21.13
N TRP A 855 -5.70 -0.33 -21.77
CA TRP A 855 -6.04 1.06 -22.05
C TRP A 855 -6.54 1.76 -20.79
N THR A 856 -5.69 2.61 -20.21
CA THR A 856 -6.05 3.45 -19.05
C THR A 856 -6.57 4.82 -19.47
N SER A 857 -6.68 5.11 -20.75
CA SER A 857 -7.35 6.28 -21.31
C SER A 857 -7.93 5.91 -22.67
N ASN A 858 -8.89 6.69 -23.18
CA ASN A 858 -9.47 6.40 -24.49
C ASN A 858 -8.44 6.64 -25.60
N PRO A 859 -7.95 5.58 -26.29
CA PRO A 859 -6.87 5.70 -27.27
C PRO A 859 -7.30 6.49 -28.52
N ASN A 860 -8.61 6.61 -28.78
CA ASN A 860 -9.14 7.38 -29.90
C ASN A 860 -8.98 8.92 -29.75
N ILE A 861 -8.66 9.41 -28.54
CA ILE A 861 -8.54 10.85 -28.27
C ILE A 861 -7.10 11.32 -28.49
N PHE A 862 -6.12 10.47 -28.21
CA PHE A 862 -4.72 10.80 -28.31
C PHE A 862 -4.13 10.29 -29.62
N ILE A 863 -4.20 11.14 -30.65
CA ILE A 863 -3.77 10.79 -32.01
C ILE A 863 -2.34 11.24 -32.24
N LEU A 864 -1.47 10.28 -32.53
CA LEU A 864 -0.08 10.54 -32.88
C LEU A 864 0.07 11.43 -34.13
N PRO A 865 1.00 12.40 -34.15
CA PRO A 865 1.31 13.19 -35.34
C PRO A 865 1.61 12.31 -36.56
N GLY A 866 1.11 12.66 -37.74
CA GLY A 866 1.26 11.81 -38.94
C GLY A 866 2.57 12.01 -39.71
N VAL A 867 3.37 13.01 -39.34
CA VAL A 867 4.54 13.44 -40.12
C VAL A 867 5.77 13.50 -39.23
N LEU A 868 6.88 12.94 -39.71
CA LEU A 868 8.21 13.11 -39.10
C LEU A 868 9.20 13.68 -40.13
N LYS A 869 10.29 14.26 -39.64
CA LYS A 869 11.44 14.64 -40.47
C LYS A 869 12.66 13.83 -40.05
N TYR A 870 13.52 13.47 -40.99
CA TYR A 870 14.74 12.73 -40.66
C TYR A 870 15.92 13.08 -41.56
N ARG A 871 17.13 12.89 -41.03
CA ARG A 871 18.40 12.97 -41.75
C ARG A 871 19.26 11.77 -41.41
N TYR A 872 20.03 11.30 -42.38
CA TYR A 872 20.99 10.22 -42.17
C TYR A 872 22.21 10.68 -41.37
N LEU A 873 22.78 9.75 -40.61
CA LEU A 873 24.01 9.90 -39.83
C LEU A 873 25.03 8.84 -40.26
N GLY A 874 26.30 9.10 -39.96
CA GLY A 874 27.40 8.14 -40.18
C GLY A 874 27.52 7.72 -41.64
N LEU A 875 27.59 8.70 -42.55
CA LEU A 875 27.61 8.46 -43.99
C LEU A 875 28.95 7.85 -44.42
N ILE A 876 28.89 6.70 -45.10
CA ILE A 876 30.04 5.95 -45.60
C ILE A 876 29.87 5.76 -47.12
N LEU A 877 30.94 6.00 -47.87
CA LEU A 877 30.97 5.76 -49.32
C LEU A 877 31.60 4.40 -49.61
N ALA A 878 30.83 3.52 -50.25
CA ALA A 878 31.30 2.24 -50.77
C ALA A 878 30.78 2.03 -52.20
N GLU A 879 31.68 1.71 -53.13
CA GLU A 879 31.31 1.36 -54.52
C GLU A 879 30.38 2.36 -55.24
N GLN A 880 30.56 3.67 -55.02
CA GLN A 880 29.72 4.77 -55.55
C GLN A 880 28.29 4.84 -54.98
N GLN A 881 28.01 4.09 -53.92
CA GLN A 881 26.80 4.21 -53.10
C GLN A 881 27.13 4.79 -51.73
N GLU A 882 26.17 5.50 -51.16
CA GLU A 882 26.28 6.09 -49.83
C GLU A 882 25.41 5.29 -48.87
N PHE A 883 26.02 4.80 -47.80
CA PHE A 883 25.40 4.04 -46.72
C PHE A 883 25.34 4.90 -45.46
N ALA A 884 24.35 4.66 -44.61
CA ALA A 884 24.19 5.30 -43.32
C ALA A 884 24.18 4.26 -42.21
N THR A 885 24.71 4.65 -41.05
CA THR A 885 24.72 3.81 -39.84
C THR A 885 23.60 4.18 -38.87
N GLY A 886 22.78 5.18 -39.20
CA GLY A 886 21.66 5.63 -38.37
C GLY A 886 20.98 6.87 -38.92
N ILE A 887 20.00 7.39 -38.17
CA ILE A 887 19.28 8.62 -38.48
C ILE A 887 19.07 9.46 -37.22
N ASN A 888 18.92 10.77 -37.44
CA ASN A 888 18.32 11.68 -36.47
C ASN A 888 16.92 12.05 -36.99
N LEU A 889 15.90 11.90 -36.16
CA LEU A 889 14.52 12.25 -36.50
C LEU A 889 13.96 13.34 -35.59
N GLU A 890 13.12 14.19 -36.16
CA GLU A 890 12.32 15.19 -35.46
C GLU A 890 10.87 14.72 -35.42
N TYR A 891 10.30 14.63 -34.22
CA TYR A 891 8.92 14.21 -34.03
C TYR A 891 8.31 14.93 -32.83
N ALA A 892 7.08 15.42 -32.98
CA ALA A 892 6.49 16.33 -32.00
C ALA A 892 6.04 15.65 -30.69
N GLN A 893 5.87 14.33 -30.71
CA GLN A 893 5.40 13.59 -29.53
C GLN A 893 6.57 13.09 -28.69
N GLU A 894 6.78 13.73 -27.54
CA GLU A 894 7.76 13.30 -26.53
C GLU A 894 7.42 11.90 -26.00
N GLY A 895 8.46 11.09 -25.74
CA GLY A 895 8.32 9.72 -25.25
C GLY A 895 7.87 8.70 -26.30
N ALA A 896 7.51 9.13 -27.52
CA ALA A 896 7.14 8.21 -28.58
C ALA A 896 8.32 7.31 -28.98
N ILE A 897 8.03 6.03 -29.18
CA ILE A 897 8.98 5.04 -29.69
C ILE A 897 8.79 4.97 -31.21
N ILE A 898 9.84 5.24 -31.96
CA ILE A 898 9.84 5.17 -33.42
C ILE A 898 10.65 3.95 -33.87
N THR A 899 9.98 2.99 -34.49
CA THR A 899 10.64 1.84 -35.13
C THR A 899 10.78 2.09 -36.62
N VAL A 900 11.97 1.83 -37.16
CA VAL A 900 12.33 2.10 -38.55
C VAL A 900 12.51 0.77 -39.27
N TYR A 901 11.95 0.71 -40.47
CA TYR A 901 12.00 -0.44 -41.37
C TYR A 901 12.53 -0.02 -42.73
N GLU A 902 13.27 -0.90 -43.39
CA GLU A 902 13.57 -0.76 -44.82
C GLU A 902 12.40 -1.35 -45.63
N GLU A 903 11.92 -0.64 -46.67
CA GLU A 903 10.84 -1.14 -47.52
C GLU A 903 11.41 -2.15 -48.55
N PRO A 904 10.98 -3.43 -48.57
CA PRO A 904 11.39 -4.34 -49.62
C PRO A 904 10.69 -3.98 -50.94
N PHE A 905 11.36 -4.23 -52.07
CA PHE A 905 10.80 -4.10 -53.43
C PHE A 905 9.51 -4.95 -53.65
N LEU A 906 9.20 -5.88 -52.73
CA LEU A 906 8.04 -6.79 -52.75
C LEU A 906 7.46 -7.04 -51.33
N ARG A 907 6.80 -6.05 -50.71
CA ARG A 907 5.73 -6.08 -49.66
C ARG A 907 5.62 -7.23 -48.62
N LYS A 908 6.59 -8.13 -48.38
CA LYS A 908 6.36 -9.31 -47.52
C LYS A 908 7.30 -9.56 -46.36
N ILE A 909 8.40 -8.82 -46.17
CA ILE A 909 9.14 -8.88 -44.89
C ILE A 909 9.80 -7.52 -44.66
N GLN A 910 9.34 -6.77 -43.65
CA GLN A 910 10.04 -5.60 -43.14
C GLN A 910 10.71 -6.00 -41.84
N THR A 911 12.01 -6.28 -41.90
CA THR A 911 12.83 -6.43 -40.70
C THR A 911 13.13 -5.04 -40.15
N PRO A 912 13.00 -4.78 -38.83
CA PRO A 912 13.36 -3.49 -38.29
C PRO A 912 14.86 -3.29 -38.45
N ILE A 913 15.24 -2.10 -38.90
CA ILE A 913 16.63 -1.70 -39.05
C ILE A 913 17.09 -0.82 -37.89
N GLY A 914 16.18 -0.30 -37.06
CA GLY A 914 16.54 0.49 -35.87
C GLY A 914 15.32 1.00 -35.12
N ARG A 915 15.52 1.45 -33.89
CA ARG A 915 14.50 2.09 -33.05
C ARG A 915 15.09 3.23 -32.23
N GLY A 916 14.27 4.24 -31.91
CA GLY A 916 14.65 5.29 -30.98
C GLY A 916 13.46 5.83 -30.19
N VAL A 917 13.75 6.48 -29.07
CA VAL A 917 12.76 7.14 -28.21
C VAL A 917 12.92 8.65 -28.36
N VAL A 918 11.80 9.35 -28.57
CA VAL A 918 11.80 10.81 -28.74
C VAL A 918 12.07 11.49 -27.40
N LYS A 919 13.15 12.26 -27.35
CA LYS A 919 13.59 13.08 -26.22
C LYS A 919 13.86 14.51 -26.66
N ASN A 920 13.21 15.49 -26.03
CA ASN A 920 13.24 16.90 -26.42
C ASN A 920 12.87 17.11 -27.90
N GLY A 921 11.86 16.39 -28.39
CA GLY A 921 11.36 16.49 -29.77
C GLY A 921 12.25 15.87 -30.86
N VAL A 922 13.33 15.15 -30.48
CA VAL A 922 14.20 14.43 -31.41
C VAL A 922 14.43 12.99 -30.95
N ALA A 923 14.65 12.06 -31.88
CA ALA A 923 15.16 10.74 -31.54
C ALA A 923 16.40 10.42 -32.38
N PHE A 924 17.37 9.78 -31.74
CA PHE A 924 18.50 9.17 -32.42
C PHE A 924 18.19 7.69 -32.61
N VAL A 925 18.37 7.21 -33.83
CA VAL A 925 18.15 5.80 -34.18
C VAL A 925 19.43 5.27 -34.82
N ASP A 926 20.13 4.42 -34.09
CA ASP A 926 21.22 3.65 -34.66
C ASP A 926 20.66 2.47 -35.45
N PHE A 927 21.23 2.23 -36.63
CA PHE A 927 20.85 1.08 -37.41
C PHE A 927 21.57 -0.19 -36.93
N LEU A 928 20.85 -1.31 -37.02
CA LEU A 928 21.35 -2.65 -36.72
C LEU A 928 22.35 -3.12 -37.78
N GLU A 929 22.24 -2.60 -39.00
CA GLU A 929 23.17 -2.81 -40.11
C GLU A 929 23.33 -1.53 -40.97
N GLU A 930 24.32 -1.50 -41.85
CA GLU A 930 24.52 -0.39 -42.78
C GLU A 930 23.41 -0.37 -43.85
N VAL A 931 22.75 0.77 -44.01
CA VAL A 931 21.58 0.89 -44.91
C VAL A 931 21.89 1.87 -46.04
N SER A 932 21.54 1.49 -47.27
CA SER A 932 21.70 2.40 -48.41
C SER A 932 20.85 3.65 -48.23
N THR A 933 21.43 4.84 -48.40
CA THR A 933 20.68 6.12 -48.31
C THR A 933 19.66 6.33 -49.43
N SER A 934 19.66 5.42 -50.42
CA SER A 934 18.68 5.34 -51.51
C SER A 934 17.50 4.41 -51.20
N ALA A 935 17.59 3.62 -50.14
CA ALA A 935 16.54 2.70 -49.74
C ALA A 935 15.34 3.47 -49.15
N PRO A 936 14.11 3.15 -49.59
CA PRO A 936 12.89 3.68 -48.96
C PRO A 936 12.77 3.17 -47.52
N LEU A 937 12.41 4.08 -46.59
CA LEU A 937 12.21 3.77 -45.18
C LEU A 937 10.74 3.92 -44.78
N VAL A 938 10.28 3.03 -43.90
CA VAL A 938 8.97 3.09 -43.24
C VAL A 938 9.18 3.30 -41.75
N PHE A 939 8.30 4.11 -41.15
CA PHE A 939 8.41 4.51 -39.75
C PHE A 939 7.09 4.22 -39.04
N ILE A 940 7.16 3.57 -37.88
CA ILE A 940 6.02 3.27 -37.03
C ILE A 940 6.24 3.95 -35.69
N ALA A 941 5.33 4.83 -35.29
CA ALA A 941 5.31 5.45 -33.98
C ALA A 941 4.37 4.70 -33.03
N ASN A 942 4.85 4.49 -31.82
CA ASN A 942 4.06 4.04 -30.68
C ASN A 942 4.19 5.04 -29.53
N ALA A 943 3.12 5.19 -28.77
CA ALA A 943 3.15 5.85 -27.48
C ALA A 943 2.09 5.21 -26.58
N GLU A 944 2.29 5.36 -25.28
CA GLU A 944 1.33 4.97 -24.27
C GLU A 944 -0.08 5.55 -24.52
N ASN A 945 -1.12 4.73 -24.32
CA ASN A 945 -2.52 5.12 -24.53
C ASN A 945 -2.79 5.73 -25.93
N ALA A 946 -2.01 5.34 -26.94
CA ALA A 946 -2.19 5.77 -28.33
C ALA A 946 -2.22 4.56 -29.26
N GLU A 947 -3.04 4.64 -30.31
CA GLU A 947 -2.93 3.72 -31.43
C GLU A 947 -1.59 3.90 -32.16
N ALA A 948 -0.95 2.79 -32.52
CA ALA A 948 0.27 2.79 -33.32
C ALA A 948 0.02 3.45 -34.67
N LYS A 949 1.01 4.19 -35.19
CA LYS A 949 0.84 4.96 -36.43
C LYS A 949 2.00 4.80 -37.40
N ILE A 950 1.68 4.37 -38.61
CA ILE A 950 2.61 4.46 -39.75
C ILE A 950 2.71 5.93 -40.16
N LEU A 951 3.93 6.44 -40.22
CA LEU A 951 4.20 7.85 -40.45
C LEU A 951 4.57 8.17 -41.89
N THR A 952 4.21 9.38 -42.33
CA THR A 952 4.78 9.99 -43.52
C THR A 952 6.09 10.68 -43.15
N ALA A 953 7.18 10.37 -43.85
CA ALA A 953 8.50 10.90 -43.53
C ALA A 953 9.02 11.88 -44.58
N GLU A 954 9.56 13.01 -44.14
CA GLU A 954 10.28 13.99 -44.97
C GLU A 954 11.79 13.87 -44.70
N LYS A 955 12.56 13.46 -45.71
CA LYS A 955 14.02 13.48 -45.65
C LYS A 955 14.52 14.93 -45.75
N ILE A 956 15.23 15.40 -44.73
CA ILE A 956 15.89 16.72 -44.70
C ILE A 956 17.40 16.57 -44.94
N ASN A 957 18.01 17.59 -45.53
CA ASN A 957 19.44 17.62 -45.89
C ASN A 957 20.36 17.92 -44.71
#